data_AF-A0A954WWI1-F1
#
_entry.id   AF-A0A954WWI1-F1
#
_cell.length_a   1.000
_cell.length_b   1.000
_cell.length_c   1.000
_cell.angle_alpha   90.00
_cell.angle_beta   90.00
_cell.angle_gamma   90.00
#
_symmetry.space_group_name_H-M   'P 1'
#
loop_
_entity.id
_entity.type
_entity.pdbx_description
1 polymer ?
#
loop_
_entity_poly.entity_id
_entity_poly.type
_entity_poly.pdbx_seq_one_letter_code
_entity_poly.pdbx_strand_id
1 'polypeptide(L)'
;MGRMRSFDKCRNSRIDCEQRKFESLETRTLLAADLVISELMASNRATLDDGNGRSSDWIEIHNRGDEAADLLGWYLSDDAEDLTRWQFPDIQIGADSFLIVFASGYNQIDQDGFVHTNFKLSARGESVSLVDPANSVVDQITFGEQYTDVSYGIDASGGDKLGYFDPATPGTANGNAKSGVTESTVAVSRNSGVFTDSFSVELTSDAAGGTIMFTLDGSVPNGASFMYSQPITVTKSIQIRARVQEAGKVLGPITTVSYSKLAADVAGYQSDIPVMVLDNYGAGDIPNTGWNQTNTGIHQLPRQAANIMLFGANENGSQLTADADLSSRIGVRIRGAFSSTFAQPGYSMEAWTDHADVDRSISPLGIASDSDWVLYAPNPQYDETLIDNSFLFELSNQMGQWAPEVRYVEAFVNDDGGDVTMDDYAGIYVITEKVKRTPDRIDFEEFALDGTSGGWLLDINRMDPIALDGTPPKNFHTAGPDGRLRTERDLDNSSSVGDDIPRQYNAYINYDDPSGLSINPVQRDAISNWFDKMETVLYGRAEGVEWDDPVNGYVKHIDVQSFIDYFILNDISHNGDGLLISLWIYNSDPNGDGKLKFGPIWDADLGSYSGVATTELMRRKTELWYGQLFRDPNFELQYSERWQELRQSVLSDENMSRTIDSLYEQIGDQAATRSRVPNWRTRLDRMQTWLSQRAAAIDELFVPTPTLSQNGGEVSSGFELDILARTGEIYYTLDGSDPRQADGQVSPNASKVEVAPIPVVEVLAPASVIVPDDLIDSMIGTEWTSPDFVEGAAGETWINTQTGVGYDDRNTYDPLFAMELAEFTNLSMYVRIPFEITQEQLPALKQLVLNIQYDDGFIAYINGTEVARSNAPGNVGDPVPLTERATQSNRARAGEFEPFYLQDVSLHVGTNYLAIQGLNRSRTGGDLLIRPELFGVAVVSPPIILREPTIVTARVLDDDKWSPAAMAEFTIAGRHENDLNADGEINSLDIDRLCAAIRANETAFDLNDDATTDRRDLEYFIRERLNTV
;
A
#
# COMPACT_ATOMS: atom_id res chain seq x y z
N MET A 1 -20.69 -103.88 -30.30
CA MET A 1 -21.30 -104.09 -31.65
C MET A 1 -21.17 -102.78 -32.41
N GLY A 2 -20.47 -102.63 -33.53
CA GLY A 2 -19.60 -103.52 -34.29
C GLY A 2 -19.08 -102.78 -35.53
N ARG A 3 -17.96 -103.31 -36.06
CA ARG A 3 -17.53 -103.30 -37.49
C ARG A 3 -17.00 -101.97 -38.07
N MET A 4 -15.70 -101.93 -38.40
CA MET A 4 -15.06 -102.32 -39.71
C MET A 4 -15.26 -101.21 -40.76
N ARG A 5 -14.32 -100.80 -41.63
CA ARG A 5 -13.06 -101.34 -42.20
C ARG A 5 -12.40 -100.16 -42.94
N SER A 6 -11.10 -99.89 -42.77
CA SER A 6 -10.00 -100.20 -43.70
C SER A 6 -10.19 -99.82 -45.18
N PHE A 7 -9.27 -99.03 -45.75
CA PHE A 7 -8.29 -99.37 -46.81
C PHE A 7 -7.64 -98.06 -47.31
N ASP A 8 -6.38 -97.75 -47.01
CA ASP A 8 -5.12 -98.18 -47.68
C ASP A 8 -4.99 -97.79 -49.17
N LYS A 9 -3.99 -96.94 -49.51
CA LYS A 9 -2.77 -97.34 -50.28
C LYS A 9 -1.86 -96.16 -50.72
N CYS A 10 -0.56 -96.32 -50.40
CA CYS A 10 0.68 -96.14 -51.22
C CYS A 10 0.95 -94.82 -52.00
N ARG A 11 2.18 -94.31 -52.21
CA ARG A 11 3.57 -94.82 -52.18
C ARG A 11 4.57 -93.64 -52.36
N ASN A 12 5.75 -93.74 -51.73
CA ASN A 12 7.10 -93.24 -52.11
C ASN A 12 7.35 -91.81 -52.65
N SER A 13 8.15 -91.01 -51.93
CA SER A 13 9.58 -90.73 -52.22
C SER A 13 10.24 -89.90 -51.09
N ARG A 14 11.55 -90.09 -50.88
CA ARG A 14 12.38 -89.57 -49.77
C ARG A 14 12.71 -88.09 -49.91
N ILE A 15 12.51 -87.27 -48.86
CA ILE A 15 13.34 -86.11 -48.43
C ILE A 15 13.17 -85.95 -46.89
N ASP A 16 14.25 -85.54 -46.21
CA ASP A 16 14.46 -85.25 -44.77
C ASP A 16 13.25 -85.14 -43.83
N CYS A 17 13.34 -85.84 -42.68
CA CYS A 17 12.43 -85.69 -41.55
C CYS A 17 13.17 -84.94 -40.43
N GLU A 18 13.13 -83.60 -40.49
CA GLU A 18 13.36 -82.74 -39.33
C GLU A 18 12.23 -82.93 -38.32
N GLN A 19 12.59 -82.94 -37.02
CA GLN A 19 11.66 -82.91 -35.90
C GLN A 19 10.77 -81.67 -35.97
N ARG A 20 9.53 -81.80 -36.47
CA ARG A 20 8.52 -80.75 -36.34
C ARG A 20 7.92 -80.79 -34.95
N LYS A 21 8.23 -79.76 -34.16
CA LYS A 21 7.50 -79.37 -32.95
C LYS A 21 6.03 -79.14 -33.32
N PHE A 22 5.12 -79.60 -32.47
CA PHE A 22 3.76 -79.10 -32.46
C PHE A 22 3.82 -77.67 -31.89
N GLU A 23 3.52 -76.67 -32.71
CA GLU A 23 3.23 -75.32 -32.24
C GLU A 23 1.81 -75.27 -31.71
N SER A 24 1.66 -74.69 -30.52
CA SER A 24 0.37 -74.29 -29.97
C SER A 24 -0.25 -73.26 -30.91
N LEU A 25 -1.49 -73.47 -31.33
CA LEU A 25 -2.30 -72.41 -31.93
C LEU A 25 -2.42 -71.27 -30.91
N GLU A 26 -2.14 -70.04 -31.34
CA GLU A 26 -2.24 -68.83 -30.52
C GLU A 26 -3.65 -68.64 -29.98
N THR A 27 -3.74 -68.12 -28.75
CA THR A 27 -4.99 -67.74 -28.09
C THR A 27 -5.65 -66.62 -28.90
N ARG A 28 -6.92 -66.77 -29.27
CA ARG A 28 -7.73 -65.65 -29.77
C ARG A 28 -8.03 -64.72 -28.58
N THR A 29 -7.21 -63.68 -28.41
CA THR A 29 -7.56 -62.54 -27.56
C THR A 29 -8.66 -61.74 -28.26
N LEU A 30 -9.70 -61.38 -27.52
CA LEU A 30 -10.77 -60.52 -28.03
C LEU A 30 -10.21 -59.09 -28.08
N LEU A 31 -10.25 -58.43 -29.25
CA LEU A 31 -9.95 -57.00 -29.36
C LEU A 31 -11.02 -56.22 -28.58
N ALA A 32 -10.63 -55.47 -27.56
CA ALA A 32 -11.53 -54.69 -26.71
C ALA A 32 -10.76 -53.59 -25.95
N ALA A 33 -11.43 -52.45 -25.71
CA ALA A 33 -10.96 -51.48 -24.73
C ALA A 33 -10.96 -52.11 -23.32
N ASP A 34 -9.92 -51.81 -22.53
CA ASP A 34 -9.75 -52.29 -21.15
C ASP A 34 -9.35 -51.10 -20.29
N LEU A 35 -10.36 -50.43 -19.73
CA LEU A 35 -10.19 -49.17 -18.99
C LEU A 35 -10.03 -49.46 -17.50
N VAL A 36 -8.95 -48.95 -16.94
CA VAL A 36 -8.66 -49.03 -15.50
C VAL A 36 -8.22 -47.68 -14.97
N ILE A 37 -8.42 -47.44 -13.68
CA ILE A 37 -7.80 -46.33 -12.96
C ILE A 37 -6.38 -46.79 -12.63
N SER A 38 -5.37 -46.19 -13.25
CA SER A 38 -3.97 -46.63 -13.11
C SER A 38 -3.25 -45.97 -11.95
N GLU A 39 -3.46 -44.68 -11.73
CA GLU A 39 -2.75 -43.88 -10.74
C GLU A 39 -3.63 -42.73 -10.28
N LEU A 40 -3.46 -42.27 -9.04
CA LEU A 40 -4.11 -41.08 -8.52
C LEU A 40 -3.20 -40.35 -7.53
N MET A 41 -3.46 -39.06 -7.35
CA MET A 41 -2.81 -38.23 -6.35
C MET A 41 -3.84 -37.29 -5.73
N ALA A 42 -4.15 -37.50 -4.44
CA ALA A 42 -5.10 -36.69 -3.67
C ALA A 42 -4.42 -35.63 -2.77
N SER A 43 -3.12 -35.40 -2.97
CA SER A 43 -2.35 -34.35 -2.28
C SER A 43 -1.21 -33.90 -3.19
N ASN A 44 -1.56 -33.19 -4.25
CA ASN A 44 -0.58 -32.68 -5.23
C ASN A 44 -0.06 -31.28 -4.83
N ARG A 45 1.25 -31.07 -4.94
CA ARG A 45 1.89 -29.77 -4.69
C ARG A 45 2.93 -29.38 -5.73
N ALA A 46 3.66 -30.34 -6.30
CA ALA A 46 4.72 -30.08 -7.26
C ALA A 46 4.76 -31.09 -8.43
N THR A 47 3.90 -32.11 -8.42
CA THR A 47 3.99 -33.21 -9.37
C THR A 47 3.42 -32.85 -10.73
N LEU A 48 2.25 -32.18 -10.76
CA LEU A 48 1.56 -31.83 -11.99
C LEU A 48 0.69 -30.59 -11.78
N ASP A 49 0.83 -29.57 -12.61
CA ASP A 49 -0.11 -28.44 -12.60
C ASP A 49 -1.24 -28.69 -13.60
N ASP A 50 -2.43 -28.16 -13.29
CA ASP A 50 -3.53 -28.07 -14.24
C ASP A 50 -3.35 -26.89 -15.21
N GLY A 51 -4.17 -26.82 -16.25
CA GLY A 51 -4.08 -25.75 -17.26
C GLY A 51 -4.52 -24.37 -16.77
N ASN A 52 -4.84 -24.24 -15.47
CA ASN A 52 -5.07 -22.96 -14.79
C ASN A 52 -3.91 -22.61 -13.84
N GLY A 53 -2.78 -23.35 -13.91
CA GLY A 53 -1.60 -23.14 -13.08
C GLY A 53 -1.78 -23.54 -11.61
N ARG A 54 -2.69 -24.48 -11.31
CA ARG A 54 -2.94 -24.97 -9.95
C ARG A 54 -2.51 -26.44 -9.83
N SER A 55 -1.92 -26.82 -8.70
CA SER A 55 -1.59 -28.22 -8.41
C SER A 55 -2.82 -28.98 -7.89
N SER A 56 -3.81 -29.20 -8.76
CA SER A 56 -5.06 -29.93 -8.45
C SER A 56 -4.81 -31.43 -8.24
N ASP A 57 -5.67 -32.09 -7.46
CA ASP A 57 -5.68 -33.56 -7.38
C ASP A 57 -5.95 -34.15 -8.77
N TRP A 58 -5.47 -35.35 -9.05
CA TRP A 58 -5.65 -35.97 -10.35
C TRP A 58 -5.85 -37.48 -10.27
N ILE A 59 -6.54 -37.99 -11.29
CA ILE A 59 -6.87 -39.39 -11.53
C ILE A 59 -6.39 -39.73 -12.94
N GLU A 60 -5.64 -40.82 -13.07
CA GLU A 60 -5.19 -41.35 -14.34
C GLU A 60 -6.01 -42.58 -14.75
N ILE A 61 -6.42 -42.61 -16.00
CA ILE A 61 -7.11 -43.73 -16.62
C ILE A 61 -6.24 -44.30 -17.72
N HIS A 62 -5.95 -45.60 -17.66
CA HIS A 62 -5.20 -46.32 -18.68
C HIS A 62 -6.14 -47.21 -19.47
N ASN A 63 -6.13 -47.07 -20.80
CA ASN A 63 -6.72 -48.06 -21.69
C ASN A 63 -5.68 -49.12 -22.03
N ARG A 64 -5.69 -50.26 -21.33
CA ARG A 64 -4.82 -51.42 -21.56
C ARG A 64 -5.19 -52.22 -22.80
N GLY A 65 -6.32 -51.88 -23.42
CA GLY A 65 -6.85 -52.53 -24.61
C GLY A 65 -6.06 -52.20 -25.87
N ASP A 66 -6.28 -52.99 -26.91
CA ASP A 66 -5.70 -52.84 -28.24
C ASP A 66 -6.56 -52.01 -29.20
N GLU A 67 -7.70 -51.50 -28.73
CA GLU A 67 -8.63 -50.63 -29.44
C GLU A 67 -8.89 -49.34 -28.65
N ALA A 68 -9.23 -48.25 -29.34
CA ALA A 68 -9.59 -46.99 -28.69
C ALA A 68 -10.93 -47.11 -27.92
N ALA A 69 -11.02 -46.42 -26.78
CA ALA A 69 -12.20 -46.37 -25.93
C ALA A 69 -12.90 -45.00 -26.03
N ASP A 70 -14.21 -45.01 -26.27
CA ASP A 70 -15.06 -43.82 -26.23
C ASP A 70 -15.69 -43.69 -24.84
N LEU A 71 -15.43 -42.57 -24.16
CA LEU A 71 -15.92 -42.30 -22.81
C LEU A 71 -17.26 -41.57 -22.78
N LEU A 72 -17.90 -41.32 -23.92
CA LEU A 72 -19.23 -40.71 -23.93
C LEU A 72 -20.23 -41.57 -23.15
N GLY A 73 -20.80 -40.99 -22.09
CA GLY A 73 -21.76 -41.69 -21.22
C GLY A 73 -21.14 -42.46 -20.06
N TRP A 74 -19.81 -42.47 -19.93
CA TRP A 74 -19.13 -43.00 -18.74
C TRP A 74 -19.14 -41.98 -17.61
N TYR A 75 -18.86 -42.45 -16.38
CA TYR A 75 -18.81 -41.60 -15.19
C TYR A 75 -17.57 -41.89 -14.33
N LEU A 76 -17.10 -40.86 -13.61
CA LEU A 76 -16.29 -41.02 -12.41
C LEU A 76 -17.12 -40.65 -11.19
N SER A 77 -16.88 -41.35 -10.08
CA SER A 77 -17.44 -40.98 -8.79
C SER A 77 -16.53 -41.35 -7.63
N ASP A 78 -16.38 -40.43 -6.69
CA ASP A 78 -15.82 -40.60 -5.33
C ASP A 78 -16.91 -40.96 -4.29
N ASP A 79 -18.18 -41.07 -4.70
CA ASP A 79 -19.33 -41.37 -3.84
C ASP A 79 -19.99 -42.70 -4.19
N ALA A 80 -19.96 -43.65 -3.25
CA ALA A 80 -20.59 -44.95 -3.42
C ALA A 80 -22.14 -44.90 -3.46
N GLU A 81 -22.75 -43.81 -2.98
CA GLU A 81 -24.19 -43.59 -3.03
C GLU A 81 -24.64 -42.92 -4.35
N ASP A 82 -23.72 -42.30 -5.09
CA ASP A 82 -23.97 -41.69 -6.40
C ASP A 82 -22.89 -42.09 -7.44
N LEU A 83 -23.09 -43.22 -8.11
CA LEU A 83 -22.19 -43.72 -9.16
C LEU A 83 -22.16 -42.86 -10.43
N THR A 84 -23.02 -41.84 -10.54
CA THR A 84 -23.18 -40.98 -11.72
C THR A 84 -22.76 -39.54 -11.47
N ARG A 85 -21.98 -39.30 -10.41
CA ARG A 85 -21.64 -37.98 -9.87
C ARG A 85 -21.01 -37.04 -10.90
N TRP A 86 -20.12 -37.53 -11.75
CA TRP A 86 -19.52 -36.77 -12.84
C TRP A 86 -19.45 -37.58 -14.13
N GLN A 87 -20.02 -37.04 -15.20
CA GLN A 87 -20.03 -37.67 -16.54
C GLN A 87 -18.84 -37.17 -17.36
N PHE A 88 -18.16 -38.07 -18.07
CA PHE A 88 -17.11 -37.65 -19.01
C PHE A 88 -17.68 -36.79 -20.14
N PRO A 89 -16.93 -35.77 -20.60
CA PRO A 89 -17.18 -35.14 -21.89
C PRO A 89 -16.93 -36.12 -23.05
N ASP A 90 -17.26 -35.72 -24.27
CA ASP A 90 -16.98 -36.48 -25.49
C ASP A 90 -15.47 -36.57 -25.75
N ILE A 91 -14.83 -37.58 -25.17
CA ILE A 91 -13.38 -37.81 -25.21
C ILE A 91 -13.08 -39.28 -25.50
N GLN A 92 -11.99 -39.52 -26.23
CA GLN A 92 -11.52 -40.86 -26.56
C GLN A 92 -10.12 -41.10 -26.00
N ILE A 93 -9.90 -42.29 -25.46
CA ILE A 93 -8.57 -42.78 -25.06
C ILE A 93 -8.09 -43.75 -26.12
N GLY A 94 -6.92 -43.50 -26.71
CA GLY A 94 -6.29 -44.41 -27.67
C GLY A 94 -6.00 -45.79 -27.06
N ALA A 95 -5.70 -46.78 -27.89
CA ALA A 95 -5.17 -48.06 -27.43
C ALA A 95 -3.84 -47.85 -26.70
N ASP A 96 -3.63 -48.55 -25.57
CA ASP A 96 -2.45 -48.43 -24.70
C ASP A 96 -2.09 -46.97 -24.32
N SER A 97 -3.11 -46.11 -24.17
CA SER A 97 -2.95 -44.68 -23.89
C SER A 97 -3.53 -44.29 -22.53
N PHE A 98 -3.06 -43.17 -21.99
CA PHE A 98 -3.44 -42.65 -20.67
C PHE A 98 -4.26 -41.37 -20.83
N LEU A 99 -5.17 -41.13 -19.89
CA LEU A 99 -5.91 -39.88 -19.73
C LEU A 99 -5.78 -39.38 -18.29
N ILE A 100 -5.33 -38.14 -18.13
CA ILE A 100 -5.34 -37.45 -16.85
C ILE A 100 -6.67 -36.68 -16.72
N VAL A 101 -7.34 -36.86 -15.57
CA VAL A 101 -8.53 -36.12 -15.17
C VAL A 101 -8.25 -35.45 -13.83
N PHE A 102 -8.28 -34.12 -13.79
CA PHE A 102 -8.09 -33.38 -12.55
C PHE A 102 -9.35 -33.44 -11.68
N ALA A 103 -9.20 -33.94 -10.46
CA ALA A 103 -10.21 -33.91 -9.42
C ALA A 103 -10.20 -32.55 -8.71
N SER A 104 -10.56 -31.50 -9.46
CA SER A 104 -10.41 -30.10 -9.02
C SER A 104 -11.70 -29.46 -8.50
N GLY A 105 -12.86 -30.04 -8.81
CA GLY A 105 -14.16 -29.44 -8.50
C GLY A 105 -14.69 -28.44 -9.54
N TYR A 106 -13.93 -28.08 -10.57
CA TYR A 106 -14.33 -27.03 -11.53
C TYR A 106 -15.34 -27.47 -12.60
N ASN A 107 -15.48 -28.78 -12.85
CA ASN A 107 -16.45 -29.33 -13.80
C ASN A 107 -16.37 -28.74 -15.22
N GLN A 108 -15.18 -28.69 -15.81
CA GLN A 108 -14.93 -28.08 -17.12
C GLN A 108 -13.79 -28.75 -17.87
N ILE A 109 -13.59 -28.36 -19.12
CA ILE A 109 -12.34 -28.59 -19.86
C ILE A 109 -11.60 -27.25 -19.86
N ASP A 110 -10.36 -27.23 -19.37
CA ASP A 110 -9.56 -26.01 -19.31
C ASP A 110 -8.96 -25.63 -20.68
N GLN A 111 -8.20 -24.54 -20.69
CA GLN A 111 -7.61 -23.98 -21.91
C GLN A 111 -6.53 -24.87 -22.54
N ASP A 112 -5.90 -25.76 -21.76
CA ASP A 112 -4.88 -26.71 -22.22
C ASP A 112 -5.50 -28.05 -22.62
N GLY A 113 -6.83 -28.18 -22.48
CA GLY A 113 -7.59 -29.36 -22.84
C GLY A 113 -7.65 -30.42 -21.74
N PHE A 114 -7.20 -30.09 -20.52
CA PHE A 114 -7.35 -31.00 -19.39
C PHE A 114 -8.78 -31.01 -18.88
N VAL A 115 -9.20 -32.17 -18.38
CA VAL A 115 -10.57 -32.41 -17.97
C VAL A 115 -10.67 -32.34 -16.45
N HIS A 116 -11.67 -31.63 -15.95
CA HIS A 116 -11.88 -31.38 -14.52
C HIS A 116 -13.20 -31.96 -14.04
N THR A 117 -13.17 -32.74 -12.96
CA THR A 117 -14.40 -33.22 -12.30
C THR A 117 -15.10 -32.11 -11.51
N ASN A 118 -16.33 -32.40 -11.05
CA ASN A 118 -17.08 -31.55 -10.12
C ASN A 118 -16.81 -31.89 -8.63
N PHE A 119 -15.78 -32.70 -8.34
CA PHE A 119 -15.40 -33.09 -6.99
C PHE A 119 -13.87 -33.01 -6.79
N LYS A 120 -13.41 -33.07 -5.53
CA LYS A 120 -11.99 -33.18 -5.18
C LYS A 120 -11.72 -34.49 -4.46
N LEU A 121 -10.47 -34.91 -4.40
CA LEU A 121 -10.11 -36.08 -3.64
C LEU A 121 -9.78 -35.75 -2.18
N SER A 122 -10.05 -36.68 -1.29
CA SER A 122 -9.70 -36.59 0.13
C SER A 122 -8.34 -37.23 0.40
N ALA A 123 -7.36 -36.43 0.83
CA ALA A 123 -6.06 -36.94 1.27
C ALA A 123 -6.13 -37.94 2.44
N ARG A 124 -7.28 -38.04 3.15
CA ARG A 124 -7.49 -39.04 4.23
C ARG A 124 -7.86 -40.43 3.71
N GLY A 125 -8.12 -40.55 2.41
CA GLY A 125 -8.55 -41.78 1.76
C GLY A 125 -10.06 -41.84 1.50
N GLU A 126 -10.41 -42.41 0.35
CA GLU A 126 -11.78 -42.69 -0.09
C GLU A 126 -11.74 -43.75 -1.22
N SER A 127 -12.78 -43.85 -2.05
CA SER A 127 -12.77 -44.71 -3.24
C SER A 127 -13.19 -43.96 -4.49
N VAL A 128 -12.48 -44.15 -5.59
CA VAL A 128 -12.85 -43.61 -6.91
C VAL A 128 -13.27 -44.77 -7.81
N SER A 129 -14.42 -44.64 -8.45
CA SER A 129 -15.01 -45.65 -9.32
C SER A 129 -15.12 -45.13 -10.75
N LEU A 130 -14.72 -45.96 -11.72
CA LEU A 130 -14.99 -45.77 -13.15
C LEU A 130 -16.23 -46.58 -13.53
N VAL A 131 -17.24 -45.92 -14.07
CA VAL A 131 -18.58 -46.51 -14.28
C VAL A 131 -18.97 -46.42 -15.75
N ASP A 132 -19.45 -47.52 -16.31
CA ASP A 132 -19.88 -47.60 -17.72
C ASP A 132 -21.26 -46.95 -17.96
N PRO A 133 -21.67 -46.74 -19.22
CA PRO A 133 -23.00 -46.20 -19.55
C PRO A 133 -24.18 -47.09 -19.14
N ALA A 134 -23.93 -48.32 -18.67
CA ALA A 134 -24.95 -49.20 -18.08
C ALA A 134 -25.02 -49.07 -16.55
N ASN A 135 -24.35 -48.05 -15.97
CA ASN A 135 -24.22 -47.79 -14.54
C ASN A 135 -23.56 -48.95 -13.76
N SER A 136 -22.67 -49.70 -14.43
CA SER A 136 -21.87 -50.75 -13.80
C SER A 136 -20.46 -50.24 -13.52
N VAL A 137 -19.96 -50.48 -12.30
CA VAL A 137 -18.57 -50.18 -11.94
C VAL A 137 -17.65 -51.11 -12.75
N VAL A 138 -16.82 -50.53 -13.61
CA VAL A 138 -15.83 -51.24 -14.44
C VAL A 138 -14.54 -51.41 -13.67
N ASP A 139 -14.10 -50.36 -12.98
CA ASP A 139 -12.94 -50.40 -12.10
C ASP A 139 -13.13 -49.48 -10.89
N GLN A 140 -12.41 -49.77 -9.80
CA GLN A 140 -12.47 -49.01 -8.57
C GLN A 140 -11.14 -49.11 -7.80
N ILE A 141 -10.61 -47.95 -7.42
CA ILE A 141 -9.50 -47.87 -6.45
C ILE A 141 -10.05 -47.35 -5.13
N THR A 142 -9.84 -48.13 -4.06
CA THR A 142 -9.95 -47.65 -2.67
C THR A 142 -8.55 -47.36 -2.16
N PHE A 143 -8.33 -46.15 -1.67
CA PHE A 143 -7.03 -45.70 -1.16
C PHE A 143 -7.16 -45.19 0.28
N GLY A 144 -6.05 -45.30 1.03
CA GLY A 144 -5.96 -44.81 2.40
C GLY A 144 -5.39 -43.39 2.48
N GLU A 145 -4.80 -43.05 3.61
CA GLU A 145 -4.05 -41.79 3.77
C GLU A 145 -3.04 -41.57 2.64
N GLN A 146 -3.08 -40.39 2.04
CA GLN A 146 -2.21 -39.97 0.96
C GLN A 146 -1.14 -39.01 1.49
N TYR A 147 0.01 -39.02 0.82
CA TYR A 147 1.15 -38.21 1.20
C TYR A 147 1.47 -37.24 0.06
N THR A 148 1.87 -36.03 0.42
CA THR A 148 2.14 -34.98 -0.56
C THR A 148 3.14 -35.42 -1.60
N ASP A 149 2.77 -35.23 -2.88
CA ASP A 149 3.56 -35.62 -4.07
C ASP A 149 3.93 -37.12 -4.15
N VAL A 150 3.19 -37.99 -3.43
CA VAL A 150 3.27 -39.45 -3.54
C VAL A 150 1.95 -39.95 -4.09
N SER A 151 1.99 -40.55 -5.28
CA SER A 151 0.81 -41.10 -5.92
C SER A 151 0.50 -42.52 -5.43
N TYR A 152 -0.72 -42.98 -5.69
CA TYR A 152 -1.21 -44.30 -5.37
C TYR A 152 -1.86 -44.95 -6.58
N GLY A 153 -1.62 -46.23 -6.83
CA GLY A 153 -2.13 -46.88 -8.03
C GLY A 153 -1.65 -48.31 -8.21
N ILE A 154 -1.95 -48.87 -9.38
CA ILE A 154 -1.61 -50.25 -9.73
C ILE A 154 -0.19 -50.36 -10.30
N ASP A 155 0.56 -51.37 -9.90
CA ASP A 155 1.90 -51.60 -10.44
C ASP A 155 1.90 -52.14 -11.88
N ALA A 156 2.98 -51.90 -12.62
CA ALA A 156 3.11 -52.39 -13.99
C ALA A 156 3.45 -53.90 -14.09
N SER A 157 3.43 -54.65 -12.98
CA SER A 157 3.93 -56.03 -12.95
C SER A 157 2.91 -57.09 -13.41
N GLY A 158 1.73 -56.66 -13.88
CA GLY A 158 0.67 -57.52 -14.44
C GLY A 158 -0.16 -58.25 -13.39
N GLY A 159 -0.07 -57.86 -12.12
CA GLY A 159 -0.84 -58.41 -11.01
C GLY A 159 -1.76 -57.40 -10.31
N ASP A 160 -1.86 -56.18 -10.83
CA ASP A 160 -2.66 -55.06 -10.29
C ASP A 160 -2.44 -54.83 -8.79
N LYS A 161 -1.18 -54.93 -8.35
CA LYS A 161 -0.86 -54.70 -6.95
C LYS A 161 -0.90 -53.20 -6.68
N LEU A 162 -1.85 -52.78 -5.84
CA LEU A 162 -1.95 -51.41 -5.37
C LEU A 162 -0.80 -51.04 -4.42
N GLY A 163 -0.32 -49.81 -4.54
CA GLY A 163 0.61 -49.22 -3.58
C GLY A 163 1.03 -47.82 -3.98
N TYR A 164 2.07 -47.32 -3.30
CA TYR A 164 2.55 -45.95 -3.44
C TYR A 164 3.71 -45.82 -4.43
N PHE A 165 3.83 -44.67 -5.10
CA PHE A 165 4.91 -44.35 -6.02
C PHE A 165 5.54 -42.97 -5.73
N ASP A 166 6.87 -42.94 -5.79
CA ASP A 166 7.73 -41.75 -5.72
C ASP A 166 9.00 -42.08 -6.55
N PRO A 167 9.22 -41.42 -7.70
CA PRO A 167 8.36 -40.39 -8.29
C PRO A 167 7.03 -40.96 -8.82
N ALA A 168 6.00 -40.13 -8.91
CA ALA A 168 4.75 -40.42 -9.63
C ALA A 168 4.99 -40.48 -11.15
N THR A 169 4.07 -41.08 -11.91
CA THR A 169 4.25 -41.38 -13.34
C THR A 169 3.11 -40.92 -14.27
N PRO A 170 2.55 -39.70 -14.09
CA PRO A 170 1.42 -39.25 -14.90
C PRO A 170 1.72 -39.29 -16.42
N GLY A 171 0.79 -39.85 -17.17
CA GLY A 171 0.85 -40.08 -18.60
C GLY A 171 1.67 -41.30 -19.03
N THR A 172 2.18 -42.13 -18.10
CA THR A 172 3.06 -43.26 -18.39
C THR A 172 2.84 -44.45 -17.47
N ALA A 173 3.40 -45.61 -17.82
CA ALA A 173 3.25 -46.82 -16.99
C ALA A 173 3.98 -46.70 -15.63
N ASN A 174 3.26 -47.05 -14.55
CA ASN A 174 3.76 -47.04 -13.18
C ASN A 174 4.98 -47.94 -12.93
N GLY A 175 5.73 -47.61 -11.88
CA GLY A 175 6.81 -48.44 -11.37
C GLY A 175 6.37 -49.65 -10.55
N ASN A 176 7.25 -50.12 -9.65
CA ASN A 176 6.93 -51.17 -8.68
C ASN A 176 6.29 -50.55 -7.42
N ALA A 177 5.06 -50.97 -7.11
CA ALA A 177 4.32 -50.48 -5.96
C ALA A 177 5.04 -50.72 -4.61
N LYS A 178 5.12 -49.65 -3.81
CA LYS A 178 5.60 -49.69 -2.43
C LYS A 178 4.46 -49.99 -1.47
N SER A 179 4.76 -50.67 -0.36
CA SER A 179 3.75 -51.08 0.63
C SER A 179 3.26 -49.95 1.53
N GLY A 180 3.86 -48.76 1.45
CA GLY A 180 3.59 -47.60 2.31
C GLY A 180 4.68 -46.55 2.13
N VAL A 181 4.62 -45.49 2.93
CA VAL A 181 5.69 -44.49 3.05
C VAL A 181 6.44 -44.65 4.37
N THR A 182 7.71 -44.27 4.39
CA THR A 182 8.51 -44.20 5.62
C THR A 182 8.13 -42.93 6.36
N GLU A 183 7.47 -43.01 7.52
CA GLU A 183 7.04 -41.81 8.26
C GLU A 183 8.10 -41.24 9.20
N SER A 184 9.07 -42.07 9.61
CA SER A 184 10.15 -41.66 10.52
C SER A 184 10.99 -40.52 9.94
N THR A 185 11.23 -39.50 10.76
CA THR A 185 12.07 -38.35 10.44
C THR A 185 13.52 -38.58 10.87
N VAL A 186 14.41 -37.70 10.43
CA VAL A 186 15.80 -37.63 10.89
C VAL A 186 15.94 -36.50 11.91
N ALA A 187 16.44 -36.82 13.09
CA ALA A 187 16.84 -35.84 14.09
C ALA A 187 18.33 -35.52 13.95
N VAL A 188 18.66 -34.24 14.03
CA VAL A 188 20.02 -33.69 13.93
C VAL A 188 20.52 -33.26 15.30
N SER A 189 21.78 -33.57 15.61
CA SER A 189 22.39 -33.18 16.90
C SER A 189 22.66 -31.66 17.05
N ARG A 190 22.67 -30.91 15.94
CA ARG A 190 22.86 -29.46 15.92
C ARG A 190 21.96 -28.84 14.86
N ASN A 191 21.20 -27.82 15.22
CA ASN A 191 20.33 -27.08 14.30
C ASN A 191 21.15 -26.22 13.30
N SER A 192 20.52 -25.80 12.20
CA SER A 192 21.09 -24.85 11.26
C SER A 192 21.60 -23.58 11.95
N GLY A 193 22.63 -22.97 11.39
CA GLY A 193 23.24 -21.76 11.94
C GLY A 193 24.65 -21.55 11.44
N VAL A 194 25.33 -20.53 11.96
CA VAL A 194 26.72 -20.26 11.60
C VAL A 194 27.71 -20.93 12.56
N PHE A 195 28.97 -21.02 12.16
CA PHE A 195 30.03 -21.57 13.00
C PHE A 195 31.42 -21.04 12.63
N THR A 196 32.35 -21.09 13.57
CA THR A 196 33.76 -20.71 13.35
C THR A 196 34.67 -21.96 13.35
N ASP A 197 34.57 -22.75 14.41
CA ASP A 197 35.35 -23.97 14.59
C ASP A 197 34.64 -25.21 14.01
N SER A 198 35.42 -26.13 13.45
CA SER A 198 34.88 -27.40 12.95
C SER A 198 34.23 -28.23 14.05
N PHE A 199 33.15 -28.92 13.73
CA PHE A 199 32.38 -29.72 14.67
C PHE A 199 31.83 -30.99 13.99
N SER A 200 31.16 -31.85 14.76
CA SER A 200 30.53 -33.06 14.23
C SER A 200 29.01 -33.00 14.37
N VAL A 201 28.29 -33.46 13.35
CA VAL A 201 26.85 -33.63 13.32
C VAL A 201 26.51 -35.10 13.35
N GLU A 202 25.78 -35.51 14.39
CA GLU A 202 25.11 -36.80 14.48
C GLU A 202 23.70 -36.74 13.89
N LEU A 203 23.34 -37.79 13.14
CA LEU A 203 22.01 -38.01 12.57
C LEU A 203 21.39 -39.23 13.26
N THR A 204 20.14 -39.12 13.71
CA THR A 204 19.43 -40.20 14.39
C THR A 204 18.01 -40.34 13.84
N SER A 205 17.41 -41.52 14.02
CA SER A 205 16.03 -41.78 13.66
C SER A 205 15.47 -42.86 14.58
N ASP A 206 14.16 -42.81 14.82
CA ASP A 206 13.42 -43.80 15.61
C ASP A 206 12.96 -45.02 14.78
N ALA A 207 13.22 -45.03 13.46
CA ALA A 207 12.82 -46.09 12.56
C ALA A 207 13.47 -47.44 12.91
N ALA A 208 12.65 -48.40 13.36
CA ALA A 208 13.11 -49.75 13.66
C ALA A 208 13.57 -50.49 12.39
N GLY A 209 14.87 -50.51 12.14
CA GLY A 209 15.47 -51.15 10.96
C GLY A 209 15.53 -50.27 9.71
N GLY A 210 15.20 -48.97 9.83
CA GLY A 210 15.43 -47.98 8.78
C GLY A 210 16.90 -47.59 8.68
N THR A 211 17.36 -47.21 7.49
CA THR A 211 18.71 -46.65 7.28
C THR A 211 18.60 -45.19 6.91
N ILE A 212 19.37 -44.31 7.56
CA ILE A 212 19.43 -42.89 7.22
C ILE A 212 20.30 -42.70 5.98
N MET A 213 19.76 -42.03 4.97
CA MET A 213 20.47 -41.58 3.77
C MET A 213 20.67 -40.07 3.83
N PHE A 214 21.79 -39.58 3.30
CA PHE A 214 22.07 -38.15 3.28
C PHE A 214 22.90 -37.70 2.06
N THR A 215 22.83 -36.40 1.82
CA THR A 215 23.63 -35.64 0.86
C THR A 215 24.31 -34.48 1.57
N LEU A 216 25.36 -33.94 0.95
CA LEU A 216 26.22 -32.89 1.53
C LEU A 216 26.30 -31.64 0.65
N ASP A 217 25.53 -31.62 -0.45
CA ASP A 217 25.53 -30.60 -1.49
C ASP A 217 24.14 -29.99 -1.68
N GLY A 218 23.21 -30.22 -0.73
CA GLY A 218 21.83 -29.74 -0.84
C GLY A 218 20.93 -30.52 -1.82
N SER A 219 21.44 -31.55 -2.52
CA SER A 219 20.61 -32.39 -3.38
C SER A 219 19.64 -33.27 -2.58
N VAL A 220 18.47 -33.61 -3.13
CA VAL A 220 17.50 -34.50 -2.48
C VAL A 220 18.12 -35.91 -2.31
N PRO A 221 18.19 -36.47 -1.10
CA PRO A 221 18.73 -37.82 -0.92
C PRO A 221 17.86 -38.85 -1.65
N ASN A 222 18.44 -39.74 -2.43
CA ASN A 222 17.73 -40.80 -3.15
C ASN A 222 18.44 -42.15 -2.96
N GLY A 223 18.00 -43.20 -3.68
CA GLY A 223 18.56 -44.54 -3.53
C GLY A 223 20.06 -44.67 -3.86
N ALA A 224 20.69 -43.65 -4.45
CA ALA A 224 22.13 -43.59 -4.71
C ALA A 224 22.92 -42.74 -3.69
N SER A 225 22.25 -42.14 -2.69
CA SER A 225 22.87 -41.28 -1.69
C SER A 225 23.71 -42.05 -0.65
N PHE A 226 24.47 -41.30 0.15
CA PHE A 226 25.32 -41.89 1.18
C PHE A 226 24.50 -42.47 2.33
N MET A 227 24.89 -43.65 2.81
CA MET A 227 24.32 -44.25 4.01
C MET A 227 25.05 -43.73 5.26
N TYR A 228 24.28 -43.21 6.21
CA TYR A 228 24.82 -42.72 7.46
C TYR A 228 25.33 -43.87 8.34
N SER A 229 26.59 -43.77 8.77
CA SER A 229 27.25 -44.80 9.60
C SER A 229 28.13 -44.22 10.71
N GLN A 230 28.47 -42.93 10.64
CA GLN A 230 29.30 -42.22 11.60
C GLN A 230 28.98 -40.71 11.56
N PRO A 231 29.27 -39.95 12.63
CA PRO A 231 29.09 -38.50 12.64
C PRO A 231 29.77 -37.79 11.47
N ILE A 232 29.10 -36.78 10.92
CA ILE A 232 29.59 -35.97 9.79
C ILE A 232 30.42 -34.82 10.35
N THR A 233 31.69 -34.71 9.98
CA THR A 233 32.52 -33.57 10.36
C THR A 233 32.27 -32.38 9.43
N VAL A 234 31.79 -31.28 9.98
CA VAL A 234 31.53 -30.02 9.27
C VAL A 234 32.74 -29.10 9.42
N THR A 235 33.36 -28.74 8.29
CA THR A 235 34.59 -27.93 8.23
C THR A 235 34.49 -26.69 7.36
N LYS A 236 33.41 -26.58 6.58
CA LYS A 236 33.10 -25.50 5.64
C LYS A 236 31.58 -25.31 5.55
N SER A 237 31.14 -24.22 4.94
CA SER A 237 29.73 -23.99 4.63
C SER A 237 29.16 -25.18 3.85
N ILE A 238 28.01 -25.70 4.30
CA ILE A 238 27.46 -26.96 3.81
C ILE A 238 25.95 -27.05 4.08
N GLN A 239 25.22 -27.67 3.16
CA GLN A 239 23.83 -28.06 3.36
C GLN A 239 23.73 -29.59 3.40
N ILE A 240 23.26 -30.11 4.53
CA ILE A 240 23.02 -31.55 4.74
C ILE A 240 21.53 -31.80 4.60
N ARG A 241 21.15 -32.65 3.67
CA ARG A 241 19.77 -33.16 3.57
C ARG A 241 19.78 -34.64 3.89
N ALA A 242 18.83 -35.09 4.70
CA ALA A 242 18.75 -36.48 5.13
C ALA A 242 17.31 -36.98 5.18
N ARG A 243 17.12 -38.28 4.93
CA ARG A 243 15.84 -38.97 5.12
C ARG A 243 16.04 -40.45 5.42
N VAL A 244 15.00 -41.09 5.93
CA VAL A 244 15.04 -42.52 6.29
C VAL A 244 14.56 -43.38 5.12
N GLN A 245 15.23 -44.52 4.92
CA GLN A 245 14.80 -45.59 4.05
C GLN A 245 14.39 -46.82 4.86
N GLU A 246 13.12 -47.22 4.76
CA GLU A 246 12.66 -48.54 5.17
C GLU A 246 12.48 -49.47 3.96
N ALA A 247 12.80 -50.75 4.13
CA ALA A 247 12.71 -51.71 3.04
C ALA A 247 11.25 -51.86 2.53
N GLY A 248 11.06 -51.71 1.22
CA GLY A 248 9.76 -51.91 0.57
C GLY A 248 8.80 -50.71 0.63
N LYS A 249 9.18 -49.61 1.29
CA LYS A 249 8.40 -48.37 1.39
C LYS A 249 8.98 -47.24 0.52
N VAL A 250 8.17 -46.20 0.28
CA VAL A 250 8.62 -44.90 -0.22
C VAL A 250 9.54 -44.26 0.83
N LEU A 251 10.50 -43.47 0.36
CA LEU A 251 11.48 -42.80 1.21
C LEU A 251 10.81 -41.74 2.09
N GLY A 252 11.33 -41.55 3.31
CA GLY A 252 10.66 -40.70 4.29
C GLY A 252 10.84 -39.20 4.10
N PRO A 253 10.28 -38.40 5.02
CA PRO A 253 10.41 -36.95 5.00
C PRO A 253 11.87 -36.51 4.95
N ILE A 254 12.13 -35.42 4.23
CA ILE A 254 13.45 -34.80 4.16
C ILE A 254 13.61 -33.86 5.35
N THR A 255 14.77 -33.95 6.00
CA THR A 255 15.25 -32.97 6.97
C THR A 255 16.42 -32.24 6.36
N THR A 256 16.37 -30.90 6.35
CA THR A 256 17.46 -30.04 5.87
C THR A 256 18.10 -29.30 7.03
N VAL A 257 19.44 -29.33 7.11
CA VAL A 257 20.21 -28.40 7.94
C VAL A 257 21.27 -27.70 7.11
N SER A 258 21.45 -26.42 7.43
CA SER A 258 22.26 -25.47 6.68
C SER A 258 23.26 -24.83 7.64
N TYR A 259 24.55 -24.96 7.33
CA TYR A 259 25.62 -24.38 8.14
C TYR A 259 26.50 -23.46 7.31
N SER A 260 26.71 -22.23 7.77
CA SER A 260 27.58 -21.26 7.11
C SER A 260 28.79 -20.95 7.98
N LYS A 261 30.00 -21.10 7.45
CA LYS A 261 31.23 -20.90 8.21
C LYS A 261 31.62 -19.43 8.20
N LEU A 262 31.89 -18.84 9.35
CA LEU A 262 32.40 -17.47 9.45
C LEU A 262 33.92 -17.44 9.39
N ALA A 263 34.47 -16.50 8.64
CA ALA A 263 35.87 -16.15 8.71
C ALA A 263 36.18 -15.32 9.98
N ALA A 264 37.46 -15.22 10.33
CA ALA A 264 37.91 -14.61 11.58
C ALA A 264 37.61 -13.10 11.67
N ASP A 265 37.53 -12.42 10.54
CA ASP A 265 37.19 -11.00 10.41
C ASP A 265 35.70 -10.71 10.65
N VAL A 266 34.82 -11.70 10.42
CA VAL A 266 33.36 -11.58 10.61
C VAL A 266 32.88 -12.20 11.92
N ALA A 267 33.60 -13.17 12.50
CA ALA A 267 33.17 -13.87 13.71
C ALA A 267 32.85 -12.94 14.90
N GLY A 268 33.51 -11.79 14.99
CA GLY A 268 33.26 -10.77 16.02
C GLY A 268 32.35 -9.63 15.59
N TYR A 269 31.71 -9.72 14.41
CA TYR A 269 30.82 -8.69 13.89
C TYR A 269 29.61 -8.48 14.79
N GLN A 270 29.26 -7.22 15.02
CA GLN A 270 28.10 -6.79 15.78
C GLN A 270 27.40 -5.66 15.05
N SER A 271 26.07 -5.63 15.16
CA SER A 271 25.23 -4.56 14.61
C SER A 271 24.20 -4.11 15.64
N ASP A 272 23.79 -2.84 15.57
CA ASP A 272 22.68 -2.32 16.36
C ASP A 272 21.32 -2.77 15.78
N ILE A 273 21.29 -3.26 14.54
CA ILE A 273 20.10 -3.77 13.85
C ILE A 273 20.23 -5.27 13.56
N PRO A 274 19.14 -5.97 13.21
CA PRO A 274 19.23 -7.38 12.86
C PRO A 274 20.20 -7.65 11.70
N VAL A 275 20.81 -8.83 11.68
CA VAL A 275 21.77 -9.23 10.65
C VAL A 275 21.19 -10.42 9.87
N MET A 276 21.35 -10.39 8.56
CA MET A 276 20.96 -11.46 7.64
C MET A 276 22.21 -12.10 7.03
N VAL A 277 22.25 -13.44 7.02
CA VAL A 277 23.18 -14.20 6.17
C VAL A 277 22.38 -14.95 5.13
N LEU A 278 22.62 -14.64 3.85
CA LEU A 278 22.11 -15.37 2.70
C LEU A 278 23.26 -16.18 2.11
N ASP A 279 23.13 -17.49 2.09
CA ASP A 279 24.15 -18.40 1.59
C ASP A 279 23.57 -19.36 0.55
N ASN A 280 24.14 -19.38 -0.65
CA ASN A 280 23.73 -20.30 -1.72
C ASN A 280 24.62 -21.55 -1.83
N TYR A 281 25.60 -21.69 -0.94
CA TYR A 281 26.52 -22.82 -0.86
C TYR A 281 27.35 -23.07 -2.13
N GLY A 282 27.66 -22.01 -2.88
CA GLY A 282 28.47 -22.08 -4.10
C GLY A 282 27.68 -22.59 -5.31
N ALA A 283 26.39 -22.29 -5.36
CA ALA A 283 25.53 -22.62 -6.50
C ALA A 283 25.80 -21.76 -7.76
N GLY A 284 26.76 -20.82 -7.67
CA GLY A 284 27.11 -19.85 -8.70
C GLY A 284 26.29 -18.56 -8.58
N ASP A 285 26.47 -17.64 -9.53
CA ASP A 285 25.78 -16.34 -9.52
C ASP A 285 24.26 -16.50 -9.36
N ILE A 286 23.67 -15.69 -8.47
CA ILE A 286 22.21 -15.66 -8.27
C ILE A 286 21.53 -15.26 -9.60
N PRO A 287 20.52 -16.01 -10.08
CA PRO A 287 19.89 -15.75 -11.38
C PRO A 287 19.38 -14.32 -11.53
N ASN A 288 19.72 -13.66 -12.64
CA ASN A 288 19.29 -12.32 -13.01
C ASN A 288 18.54 -12.35 -14.34
N THR A 289 17.27 -11.94 -14.33
CA THR A 289 16.43 -11.85 -15.55
C THR A 289 16.98 -10.83 -16.56
N GLY A 290 17.81 -9.89 -16.09
CA GLY A 290 18.35 -8.80 -16.90
C GLY A 290 17.34 -7.68 -17.13
N TRP A 291 17.75 -6.69 -17.92
CA TRP A 291 16.97 -5.49 -18.17
C TRP A 291 17.15 -4.95 -19.59
N ASN A 292 16.06 -4.47 -20.17
CA ASN A 292 16.06 -3.58 -21.33
C ASN A 292 14.87 -2.60 -21.23
N GLN A 293 14.87 -1.55 -22.06
CA GLN A 293 13.91 -0.44 -21.92
C GLN A 293 12.45 -0.81 -22.26
N THR A 294 12.22 -1.87 -23.03
CA THR A 294 10.88 -2.29 -23.48
C THR A 294 10.35 -3.52 -22.76
N ASN A 295 11.16 -4.16 -21.92
CA ASN A 295 10.95 -5.50 -21.35
C ASN A 295 10.74 -6.62 -22.39
N THR A 296 10.94 -6.35 -23.68
CA THR A 296 10.73 -7.33 -24.74
C THR A 296 11.77 -8.44 -24.64
N GLY A 297 11.33 -9.70 -24.68
CA GLY A 297 12.20 -10.88 -24.67
C GLY A 297 12.88 -11.18 -23.33
N ILE A 298 12.46 -10.53 -22.23
CA ILE A 298 12.95 -10.86 -20.89
C ILE A 298 12.20 -12.10 -20.40
N HIS A 299 12.94 -13.11 -19.94
CA HIS A 299 12.37 -14.35 -19.42
C HIS A 299 12.44 -14.40 -17.90
N GLN A 300 11.39 -14.94 -17.28
CA GLN A 300 11.38 -15.22 -15.86
C GLN A 300 12.28 -16.41 -15.54
N LEU A 301 13.41 -16.16 -14.88
CA LEU A 301 14.31 -17.22 -14.43
C LEU A 301 13.79 -17.91 -13.16
N PRO A 302 14.05 -19.22 -13.00
CA PRO A 302 13.70 -19.94 -11.78
C PRO A 302 14.53 -19.43 -10.61
N ARG A 303 13.98 -19.53 -9.40
CA ARG A 303 14.72 -19.21 -8.18
C ARG A 303 15.79 -20.28 -7.94
N GLN A 304 16.99 -19.84 -7.53
CA GLN A 304 18.08 -20.71 -7.12
C GLN A 304 17.93 -21.07 -5.65
N ALA A 305 18.20 -22.32 -5.27
CA ALA A 305 18.17 -22.73 -3.88
C ALA A 305 19.25 -22.03 -3.04
N ALA A 306 18.85 -21.52 -1.87
CA ALA A 306 19.73 -20.92 -0.88
C ALA A 306 19.17 -21.15 0.53
N ASN A 307 19.84 -20.59 1.54
CA ASN A 307 19.32 -20.51 2.90
C ASN A 307 19.49 -19.09 3.44
N ILE A 308 18.46 -18.58 4.11
CA ILE A 308 18.52 -17.34 4.89
C ILE A 308 18.64 -17.67 6.38
N MET A 309 19.52 -16.96 7.07
CA MET A 309 19.62 -16.94 8.53
C MET A 309 19.45 -15.52 9.03
N LEU A 310 18.58 -15.32 10.02
CA LEU A 310 18.31 -14.01 10.63
C LEU A 310 18.75 -14.03 12.10
N PHE A 311 19.47 -12.99 12.48
CA PHE A 311 19.97 -12.75 13.84
C PHE A 311 19.39 -11.42 14.32
N GLY A 312 18.36 -11.48 15.14
CA GLY A 312 17.72 -10.31 15.72
C GLY A 312 18.65 -9.51 16.64
N ALA A 313 18.34 -8.24 16.82
CA ALA A 313 19.03 -7.38 17.76
C ALA A 313 18.40 -7.51 19.16
N ASN A 314 19.23 -7.65 20.19
CA ASN A 314 18.82 -7.53 21.59
C ASN A 314 19.45 -6.28 22.23
N GLU A 315 19.39 -6.13 23.56
CA GLU A 315 19.99 -5.00 24.28
C GLU A 315 21.49 -4.79 24.01
N ASN A 316 22.19 -5.81 23.51
CA ASN A 316 23.61 -5.78 23.14
C ASN A 316 23.83 -5.79 21.61
N GLY A 317 22.80 -5.51 20.82
CA GLY A 317 22.81 -5.62 19.36
C GLY A 317 22.65 -7.06 18.86
N SER A 318 22.79 -7.22 17.54
CA SER A 318 22.85 -8.51 16.84
C SER A 318 24.28 -9.03 16.76
N GLN A 319 24.42 -10.35 16.90
CA GLN A 319 25.71 -11.04 16.84
C GLN A 319 25.58 -12.29 15.99
N LEU A 320 26.44 -12.43 14.98
CA LEU A 320 26.41 -13.60 14.10
C LEU A 320 26.70 -14.91 14.87
N THR A 321 27.50 -14.87 15.93
CA THR A 321 27.83 -16.10 16.69
C THR A 321 26.73 -16.57 17.64
N ALA A 322 25.63 -15.85 17.76
CA ALA A 322 24.44 -16.31 18.47
C ALA A 322 23.70 -17.39 17.67
N ASP A 323 22.72 -18.06 18.30
CA ASP A 323 21.78 -18.89 17.56
C ASP A 323 20.92 -18.00 16.64
N ALA A 324 20.67 -18.44 15.41
CA ALA A 324 19.80 -17.71 14.50
C ALA A 324 18.35 -17.79 14.98
N ASP A 325 17.64 -16.65 14.98
CA ASP A 325 16.22 -16.59 15.33
C ASP A 325 15.35 -17.25 14.25
N LEU A 326 15.82 -17.21 13.00
CA LEU A 326 15.22 -17.92 11.87
C LEU A 326 16.31 -18.51 10.98
N SER A 327 16.16 -19.77 10.60
CA SER A 327 16.86 -20.36 9.45
C SER A 327 15.84 -20.99 8.52
N SER A 328 15.87 -20.61 7.25
CA SER A 328 14.94 -21.12 6.25
C SER A 328 15.65 -21.45 4.95
N ARG A 329 15.33 -22.64 4.40
CA ARG A 329 15.55 -22.91 3.00
C ARG A 329 14.69 -21.95 2.18
N ILE A 330 15.29 -21.38 1.14
CA ILE A 330 14.65 -20.41 0.26
C ILE A 330 15.01 -20.68 -1.20
N GLY A 331 14.16 -20.22 -2.10
CA GLY A 331 14.51 -19.87 -3.46
C GLY A 331 14.83 -18.38 -3.54
N VAL A 332 15.89 -18.01 -4.24
CA VAL A 332 16.27 -16.61 -4.47
C VAL A 332 16.57 -16.33 -5.95
N ARG A 333 16.18 -15.16 -6.42
CA ARG A 333 16.63 -14.57 -7.70
C ARG A 333 16.73 -13.07 -7.59
N ILE A 334 17.56 -12.44 -8.41
CA ILE A 334 17.59 -10.98 -8.53
C ILE A 334 16.24 -10.51 -9.09
N ARG A 335 15.72 -9.41 -8.53
CA ARG A 335 14.47 -8.76 -8.96
C ARG A 335 14.72 -7.32 -9.43
N GLY A 336 13.65 -6.72 -9.94
CA GLY A 336 13.63 -5.36 -10.43
C GLY A 336 13.98 -5.28 -11.91
N ALA A 337 13.63 -4.16 -12.53
CA ALA A 337 13.96 -3.87 -13.91
C ALA A 337 15.36 -3.22 -13.96
N PHE A 338 15.41 -1.89 -14.05
CA PHE A 338 16.68 -1.15 -14.05
C PHE A 338 17.51 -1.39 -12.78
N SER A 339 16.86 -1.55 -11.63
CA SER A 339 17.50 -1.85 -10.34
C SER A 339 18.22 -3.20 -10.28
N SER A 340 17.92 -4.14 -11.19
CA SER A 340 18.69 -5.39 -11.32
C SER A 340 20.14 -5.18 -11.79
N THR A 341 20.47 -3.98 -12.27
CA THR A 341 21.82 -3.60 -12.73
C THR A 341 22.65 -2.94 -11.64
N PHE A 342 22.06 -2.70 -10.46
CA PHE A 342 22.75 -2.06 -9.35
C PHE A 342 23.80 -2.98 -8.76
N ALA A 343 24.86 -2.39 -8.21
CA ALA A 343 25.92 -3.15 -7.53
C ALA A 343 25.40 -3.91 -6.30
N GLN A 344 24.34 -3.40 -5.68
CA GLN A 344 23.58 -4.05 -4.62
C GLN A 344 22.15 -4.25 -5.14
N PRO A 345 21.84 -5.40 -5.77
CA PRO A 345 20.54 -5.66 -6.37
C PRO A 345 19.50 -6.03 -5.32
N GLY A 346 18.21 -5.88 -5.64
CA GLY A 346 17.15 -6.51 -4.85
C GLY A 346 16.98 -7.98 -5.20
N TYR A 347 16.43 -8.77 -4.27
CA TYR A 347 16.05 -10.17 -4.47
C TYR A 347 14.55 -10.41 -4.30
N SER A 348 14.01 -11.29 -5.15
CA SER A 348 12.76 -12.00 -4.85
C SER A 348 13.14 -13.28 -4.12
N MET A 349 12.56 -13.46 -2.93
CA MET A 349 12.79 -14.60 -2.07
C MET A 349 11.49 -15.36 -1.86
N GLU A 350 11.55 -16.68 -1.91
CA GLU A 350 10.43 -17.57 -1.61
C GLU A 350 10.91 -18.59 -0.58
N ALA A 351 10.20 -18.71 0.53
CA ALA A 351 10.52 -19.70 1.54
C ALA A 351 9.97 -21.07 1.12
N TRP A 352 10.83 -22.09 1.19
CA TRP A 352 10.52 -23.42 0.70
C TRP A 352 10.42 -24.46 1.81
N THR A 353 9.63 -25.50 1.56
CA THR A 353 9.66 -26.72 2.37
C THR A 353 11.00 -27.45 2.24
N ASP A 354 11.26 -28.37 3.17
CA ASP A 354 12.42 -29.26 3.08
C ASP A 354 12.27 -30.32 1.99
N HIS A 355 11.02 -30.63 1.60
CA HIS A 355 10.73 -31.69 0.65
C HIS A 355 10.95 -31.24 -0.80
N ALA A 356 10.35 -30.12 -1.17
CA ALA A 356 10.32 -29.60 -2.54
C ALA A 356 10.44 -28.07 -2.57
N ASP A 357 10.57 -27.51 -3.76
CA ASP A 357 10.61 -26.07 -4.04
C ASP A 357 9.18 -25.49 -4.03
N VAL A 358 8.48 -25.76 -2.93
CA VAL A 358 7.08 -25.42 -2.68
C VAL A 358 7.02 -24.51 -1.47
N ASP A 359 6.11 -23.54 -1.53
CA ASP A 359 5.84 -22.55 -0.51
C ASP A 359 5.77 -23.09 0.92
N ARG A 360 6.48 -22.41 1.81
CA ARG A 360 6.41 -22.57 3.25
C ARG A 360 6.32 -21.21 3.91
N SER A 361 5.24 -20.94 4.61
CA SER A 361 5.10 -19.69 5.36
C SER A 361 6.16 -19.59 6.47
N ILE A 362 6.83 -18.44 6.54
CA ILE A 362 7.76 -18.03 7.60
C ILE A 362 7.36 -16.65 8.11
N SER A 363 7.87 -16.25 9.28
CA SER A 363 7.62 -14.92 9.88
C SER A 363 8.98 -14.27 10.20
N PRO A 364 9.66 -13.69 9.19
CA PRO A 364 10.96 -13.07 9.39
C PRO A 364 10.81 -11.84 10.29
N LEU A 365 11.52 -11.84 11.43
CA LEU A 365 11.57 -10.71 12.38
C LEU A 365 10.18 -10.22 12.83
N GLY A 366 9.21 -11.15 12.92
CA GLY A 366 7.86 -10.89 13.42
C GLY A 366 6.90 -10.23 12.43
N ILE A 367 7.25 -10.14 11.14
CA ILE A 367 6.27 -9.76 10.09
C ILE A 367 5.23 -10.90 9.96
N ALA A 368 3.98 -10.58 9.57
CA ALA A 368 2.92 -11.55 9.30
C ALA A 368 3.40 -12.73 8.41
N SER A 369 2.91 -13.93 8.70
CA SER A 369 3.49 -15.14 8.10
C SER A 369 3.19 -15.28 6.61
N ASP A 370 4.22 -15.54 5.80
CA ASP A 370 4.07 -15.71 4.34
C ASP A 370 5.24 -16.49 3.71
N SER A 371 5.06 -17.00 2.49
CA SER A 371 6.06 -17.68 1.67
C SER A 371 6.84 -16.71 0.77
N ASP A 372 6.21 -15.65 0.26
CA ASP A 372 6.80 -14.72 -0.71
C ASP A 372 7.31 -13.44 -0.06
N TRP A 373 8.57 -13.13 -0.31
CA TRP A 373 9.26 -11.99 0.29
C TRP A 373 10.06 -11.21 -0.75
N VAL A 374 10.19 -9.93 -0.46
CA VAL A 374 11.02 -9.01 -1.22
C VAL A 374 12.15 -8.56 -0.32
N LEU A 375 13.39 -8.74 -0.80
CA LEU A 375 14.57 -8.18 -0.19
C LEU A 375 15.04 -7.04 -1.09
N TYR A 376 14.81 -5.79 -0.72
CA TYR A 376 15.33 -4.67 -1.52
C TYR A 376 16.42 -3.91 -0.77
N ALA A 377 17.35 -3.35 -1.54
CA ALA A 377 18.39 -2.50 -1.02
C ALA A 377 18.06 -1.04 -1.39
N PRO A 378 17.82 -0.15 -0.42
CA PRO A 378 17.72 1.27 -0.72
C PRO A 378 19.04 1.73 -1.38
N ASN A 379 18.96 2.29 -2.58
CA ASN A 379 20.16 2.67 -3.33
C ASN A 379 20.50 4.15 -3.05
N PRO A 380 21.64 4.47 -2.39
CA PRO A 380 22.00 5.84 -2.02
C PRO A 380 22.15 6.84 -3.17
N GLN A 381 22.18 6.37 -4.42
CA GLN A 381 22.21 7.22 -5.61
C GLN A 381 20.83 7.77 -6.00
N TYR A 382 19.75 7.07 -5.61
CA TYR A 382 18.38 7.40 -5.96
C TYR A 382 17.56 7.70 -4.70
N ASP A 383 17.71 6.89 -3.66
CA ASP A 383 17.15 7.09 -2.33
C ASP A 383 18.29 7.45 -1.36
N GLU A 384 18.51 8.76 -1.17
CA GLU A 384 19.57 9.23 -0.29
C GLU A 384 19.21 9.15 1.21
N THR A 385 17.95 8.86 1.53
CA THR A 385 17.39 8.80 2.88
C THR A 385 17.29 7.36 3.41
N LEU A 386 17.40 6.35 2.55
CA LEU A 386 17.23 4.92 2.83
C LEU A 386 15.81 4.51 3.29
N ILE A 387 14.88 5.47 3.37
CA ILE A 387 13.56 5.30 3.98
C ILE A 387 12.41 5.76 3.08
N ASP A 388 12.66 6.14 1.83
CA ASP A 388 11.64 6.73 0.96
C ASP A 388 10.41 5.80 0.81
N ASN A 389 10.64 4.51 0.55
CA ASN A 389 9.60 3.48 0.50
C ASN A 389 8.86 3.34 1.84
N SER A 390 9.60 3.07 2.92
CA SER A 390 9.01 2.76 4.23
C SER A 390 8.27 3.95 4.84
N PHE A 391 8.73 5.18 4.57
CA PHE A 391 8.05 6.40 4.95
C PHE A 391 6.64 6.47 4.35
N LEU A 392 6.51 6.25 3.05
CA LEU A 392 5.20 6.27 2.39
C LEU A 392 4.33 5.06 2.76
N PHE A 393 4.93 3.90 3.01
CA PHE A 393 4.19 2.72 3.48
C PHE A 393 3.57 3.00 4.85
N GLU A 394 4.34 3.62 5.75
CA GLU A 394 3.86 3.99 7.09
C GLU A 394 2.76 5.05 7.03
N LEU A 395 2.90 6.09 6.19
CA LEU A 395 1.82 7.06 6.01
C LEU A 395 0.55 6.42 5.43
N SER A 396 0.67 5.53 4.45
CA SER A 396 -0.47 4.78 3.89
C SER A 396 -1.19 3.96 4.97
N ASN A 397 -0.44 3.23 5.79
CA ASN A 397 -0.99 2.44 6.90
C ASN A 397 -1.72 3.32 7.92
N GLN A 398 -1.17 4.50 8.25
CA GLN A 398 -1.83 5.48 9.13
C GLN A 398 -3.10 6.08 8.51
N MET A 399 -3.21 6.12 7.19
CA MET A 399 -4.44 6.52 6.46
C MET A 399 -5.50 5.40 6.42
N GLY A 400 -5.17 4.20 6.90
CA GLY A 400 -6.04 3.03 6.85
C GLY A 400 -5.98 2.26 5.53
N GLN A 401 -5.00 2.55 4.67
CA GLN A 401 -4.76 1.82 3.42
C GLN A 401 -3.54 0.93 3.62
N TRP A 402 -3.75 -0.40 3.63
CA TRP A 402 -2.67 -1.36 3.83
C TRP A 402 -1.49 -1.08 2.89
N ALA A 403 -0.28 -1.07 3.43
CA ALA A 403 0.97 -1.07 2.71
C ALA A 403 1.95 -2.05 3.39
N PRO A 404 2.91 -2.63 2.64
CA PRO A 404 3.80 -3.67 3.15
C PRO A 404 4.54 -3.30 4.44
N GLU A 405 4.62 -4.24 5.38
CA GLU A 405 5.52 -4.08 6.53
C GLU A 405 6.99 -4.19 6.09
N VAL A 406 7.88 -3.48 6.80
CA VAL A 406 9.33 -3.49 6.55
C VAL A 406 10.12 -3.90 7.78
N ARG A 407 11.23 -4.62 7.59
CA ARG A 407 12.26 -4.85 8.61
C ARG A 407 13.65 -4.62 8.01
N TYR A 408 14.42 -3.75 8.63
CA TYR A 408 15.79 -3.44 8.22
C TYR A 408 16.77 -4.48 8.75
N VAL A 409 17.69 -4.90 7.90
CA VAL A 409 18.79 -5.81 8.24
C VAL A 409 20.11 -5.33 7.64
N GLU A 410 21.22 -5.57 8.32
CA GLU A 410 22.53 -5.58 7.68
C GLU A 410 22.78 -6.97 7.07
N ALA A 411 23.17 -7.04 5.80
CA ALA A 411 23.21 -8.28 5.04
C ALA A 411 24.63 -8.75 4.72
N PHE A 412 24.85 -10.05 4.81
CA PHE A 412 25.95 -10.79 4.19
C PHE A 412 25.37 -11.71 3.11
N VAL A 413 25.86 -11.58 1.88
CA VAL A 413 25.42 -12.40 0.73
C VAL A 413 26.63 -13.22 0.25
N ASN A 414 26.65 -14.51 0.61
CA ASN A 414 27.70 -15.46 0.29
C ASN A 414 27.26 -16.36 -0.87
N ASP A 415 27.75 -16.09 -2.08
CA ASP A 415 27.42 -16.85 -3.29
C ASP A 415 28.60 -17.65 -3.89
N ASP A 416 29.79 -17.56 -3.29
CA ASP A 416 31.02 -18.20 -3.78
C ASP A 416 31.26 -19.61 -3.18
N GLY A 417 30.51 -19.97 -2.13
CA GLY A 417 30.60 -21.26 -1.42
C GLY A 417 31.76 -21.36 -0.42
N GLY A 418 32.43 -20.25 -0.14
CA GLY A 418 33.50 -20.08 0.84
C GLY A 418 33.01 -19.88 2.28
N ASP A 419 33.93 -19.39 3.10
CA ASP A 419 33.59 -18.87 4.43
C ASP A 419 32.99 -17.48 4.26
N VAL A 420 31.97 -17.12 5.05
CA VAL A 420 31.42 -15.76 5.10
C VAL A 420 32.47 -14.80 5.65
N THR A 421 32.84 -13.81 4.85
CA THR A 421 33.86 -12.80 5.07
C THR A 421 33.29 -11.37 5.02
N MET A 422 34.11 -10.36 5.34
CA MET A 422 33.69 -8.97 5.18
C MET A 422 33.52 -8.54 3.71
N ASP A 423 34.02 -9.31 2.75
CA ASP A 423 33.78 -9.06 1.32
C ASP A 423 32.33 -9.39 0.92
N ASP A 424 31.66 -10.26 1.68
CA ASP A 424 30.25 -10.63 1.50
C ASP A 424 29.28 -9.61 2.11
N TYR A 425 29.79 -8.64 2.88
CA TYR A 425 28.96 -7.60 3.49
C TYR A 425 28.33 -6.71 2.41
N ALA A 426 27.02 -6.83 2.28
CA ALA A 426 26.25 -6.20 1.21
C ALA A 426 25.60 -4.87 1.61
N GLY A 427 25.61 -4.50 2.90
CA GLY A 427 24.96 -3.28 3.39
C GLY A 427 23.55 -3.51 3.94
N ILE A 428 22.78 -2.42 4.10
CA ILE A 428 21.39 -2.48 4.53
C ILE A 428 20.51 -3.09 3.44
N TYR A 429 19.68 -4.05 3.83
CA TYR A 429 18.53 -4.54 3.07
C TYR A 429 17.26 -4.35 3.90
N VAL A 430 16.13 -4.32 3.19
CA VAL A 430 14.79 -4.32 3.75
C VAL A 430 14.12 -5.62 3.38
N ILE A 431 13.66 -6.37 4.39
CA ILE A 431 12.75 -7.49 4.23
C ILE A 431 11.34 -6.92 4.24
N THR A 432 10.59 -7.12 3.15
CA THR A 432 9.22 -6.64 3.04
C THR A 432 8.32 -7.64 2.33
N GLU A 433 7.02 -7.51 2.59
CA GLU A 433 5.99 -8.37 2.04
C GLU A 433 5.83 -8.15 0.53
N LYS A 434 5.45 -9.22 -0.19
CA LYS A 434 4.97 -9.06 -1.57
C LYS A 434 3.51 -8.58 -1.54
N VAL A 435 3.17 -7.60 -2.37
CA VAL A 435 1.77 -7.27 -2.63
C VAL A 435 1.09 -8.48 -3.28
N LYS A 436 0.04 -8.99 -2.63
CA LYS A 436 -0.80 -10.09 -3.12
C LYS A 436 -2.11 -10.18 -2.36
N ARG A 437 -3.06 -10.93 -2.92
CA ARG A 437 -4.35 -11.24 -2.29
C ARG A 437 -4.15 -12.21 -1.12
N THR A 438 -4.38 -11.75 0.10
CA THR A 438 -4.41 -12.56 1.33
C THR A 438 -5.32 -11.91 2.39
N PRO A 439 -5.89 -12.68 3.33
CA PRO A 439 -6.79 -12.14 4.36
C PRO A 439 -6.18 -11.05 5.25
N ASP A 440 -4.86 -11.12 5.49
CA ASP A 440 -4.15 -10.17 6.34
C ASP A 440 -3.59 -8.96 5.56
N ARG A 441 -3.89 -8.84 4.26
CA ARG A 441 -3.41 -7.77 3.36
C ARG A 441 -4.54 -7.20 2.51
N ILE A 442 -4.60 -7.59 1.23
CA ILE A 442 -5.69 -7.25 0.30
C ILE A 442 -6.68 -8.42 0.29
N ASP A 443 -7.71 -8.32 1.10
CA ASP A 443 -8.67 -9.40 1.32
C ASP A 443 -9.85 -9.33 0.33
N PHE A 444 -9.96 -10.34 -0.52
CA PHE A 444 -11.14 -10.61 -1.35
C PHE A 444 -11.15 -12.05 -1.85
N GLU A 445 -12.34 -12.53 -2.23
CA GLU A 445 -12.55 -13.86 -2.79
C GLU A 445 -11.88 -14.00 -4.16
N GLU A 446 -11.28 -15.15 -4.44
CA GLU A 446 -10.61 -15.42 -5.71
C GLU A 446 -11.55 -15.25 -6.92
N PHE A 447 -11.05 -14.69 -8.03
CA PHE A 447 -11.87 -14.53 -9.23
C PHE A 447 -12.30 -15.88 -9.79
N ALA A 448 -13.60 -16.11 -9.88
CA ALA A 448 -14.14 -17.35 -10.41
C ALA A 448 -13.72 -17.56 -11.88
N LEU A 449 -13.50 -18.82 -12.27
CA LEU A 449 -13.06 -19.18 -13.63
C LEU A 449 -14.10 -18.79 -14.70
N ASP A 450 -15.37 -18.62 -14.33
CA ASP A 450 -16.43 -18.13 -15.22
C ASP A 450 -16.54 -16.59 -15.29
N GLY A 451 -15.72 -15.87 -14.54
CA GLY A 451 -15.68 -14.40 -14.49
C GLY A 451 -16.89 -13.74 -13.85
N THR A 452 -17.72 -14.49 -13.09
CA THR A 452 -19.00 -13.97 -12.56
C THR A 452 -18.97 -13.58 -11.08
N SER A 453 -17.95 -13.97 -10.31
CA SER A 453 -17.82 -13.62 -8.88
C SER A 453 -16.36 -13.56 -8.43
N GLY A 454 -16.12 -12.97 -7.26
CA GLY A 454 -14.78 -12.76 -6.72
C GLY A 454 -14.09 -11.53 -7.32
N GLY A 455 -12.93 -11.17 -6.79
CA GLY A 455 -12.19 -9.97 -7.18
C GLY A 455 -10.93 -10.26 -7.97
N TRP A 456 -10.26 -9.20 -8.42
CA TRP A 456 -9.00 -9.26 -9.15
C TRP A 456 -8.02 -8.18 -8.68
N LEU A 457 -6.72 -8.48 -8.78
CA LEU A 457 -5.59 -7.59 -8.48
C LEU A 457 -4.73 -7.43 -9.73
N LEU A 458 -4.45 -6.18 -10.10
CA LEU A 458 -3.68 -5.79 -11.27
C LEU A 458 -2.58 -4.81 -10.85
N ASP A 459 -1.51 -4.75 -11.64
CA ASP A 459 -0.50 -3.71 -11.52
C ASP A 459 -0.39 -2.90 -12.82
N ILE A 460 -0.01 -1.62 -12.69
CA ILE A 460 0.35 -0.78 -13.83
C ILE A 460 1.86 -0.66 -13.86
N ASN A 461 2.49 -1.40 -14.75
CA ASN A 461 3.95 -1.48 -14.82
C ASN A 461 4.40 -1.92 -16.22
N ARG A 462 5.71 -2.08 -16.41
CA ARG A 462 6.25 -2.76 -17.58
C ARG A 462 5.69 -4.18 -17.68
N MET A 463 5.63 -4.70 -18.91
CA MET A 463 5.15 -6.05 -19.19
C MET A 463 5.87 -7.09 -18.32
N ASP A 464 5.15 -8.02 -17.73
CA ASP A 464 5.76 -9.11 -16.97
C ASP A 464 6.75 -9.95 -17.80
N PRO A 465 7.75 -10.59 -17.17
CA PRO A 465 8.67 -11.46 -17.89
C PRO A 465 7.99 -12.69 -18.49
N ILE A 466 8.47 -13.13 -19.66
CA ILE A 466 8.00 -14.30 -20.41
C ILE A 466 8.32 -15.58 -19.63
N ALA A 467 7.42 -16.57 -19.65
CA ALA A 467 7.69 -17.88 -19.06
C ALA A 467 8.87 -18.59 -19.76
N LEU A 468 9.45 -19.60 -19.09
CA LEU A 468 10.61 -20.33 -19.61
C LEU A 468 10.31 -21.15 -20.87
N ASP A 469 9.06 -21.58 -21.04
CA ASP A 469 8.56 -22.26 -22.23
C ASP A 469 8.33 -21.31 -23.43
N GLY A 470 8.50 -19.99 -23.22
CA GLY A 470 8.28 -18.96 -24.21
C GLY A 470 6.86 -18.37 -24.20
N THR A 471 5.99 -18.80 -23.29
CA THR A 471 4.62 -18.28 -23.17
C THR A 471 4.65 -16.84 -22.65
N PRO A 472 4.14 -15.85 -23.41
CA PRO A 472 4.10 -14.47 -22.97
C PRO A 472 2.94 -14.26 -21.97
N PRO A 473 3.14 -13.46 -20.90
CA PRO A 473 2.08 -13.12 -19.99
C PRO A 473 1.03 -12.26 -20.69
N LYS A 474 -0.23 -12.44 -20.29
CA LYS A 474 -1.33 -11.59 -20.72
C LYS A 474 -1.23 -10.24 -20.02
N ASN A 475 -1.57 -9.20 -20.75
CA ASN A 475 -1.71 -7.82 -20.28
C ASN A 475 -2.70 -7.09 -21.20
N PHE A 476 -3.02 -5.83 -20.86
CA PHE A 476 -3.87 -5.01 -21.72
C PHE A 476 -3.67 -3.51 -21.47
N HIS A 477 -4.20 -2.70 -22.40
CA HIS A 477 -4.41 -1.27 -22.25
C HIS A 477 -5.92 -1.01 -22.22
N THR A 478 -6.34 0.07 -21.56
CA THR A 478 -7.74 0.48 -21.55
C THR A 478 -8.11 1.23 -22.82
N ALA A 479 -9.40 1.48 -23.04
CA ALA A 479 -9.89 2.16 -24.25
C ALA A 479 -9.54 3.66 -24.25
N GLY A 480 -9.24 4.22 -23.07
CA GLY A 480 -8.81 5.58 -22.88
C GLY A 480 -9.88 6.64 -23.19
N PRO A 481 -9.49 7.92 -23.31
CA PRO A 481 -10.41 9.03 -23.55
C PRO A 481 -11.10 8.97 -24.92
N ASP A 482 -10.46 8.38 -25.94
CA ASP A 482 -11.00 8.33 -27.30
C ASP A 482 -11.92 7.13 -27.57
N GLY A 483 -11.92 6.13 -26.68
CA GLY A 483 -12.75 4.92 -26.76
C GLY A 483 -12.41 4.01 -27.94
N ARG A 484 -11.25 4.20 -28.58
CA ARG A 484 -10.84 3.50 -29.82
C ARG A 484 -9.59 2.67 -29.64
N LEU A 485 -8.72 3.03 -28.71
CA LEU A 485 -7.45 2.34 -28.51
C LEU A 485 -7.61 1.17 -27.58
N ARG A 486 -7.93 0.00 -28.12
CA ARG A 486 -7.35 -1.23 -27.59
C ARG A 486 -6.20 -1.53 -28.51
N THR A 487 -4.95 -1.41 -28.05
CA THR A 487 -3.85 -2.12 -28.70
C THR A 487 -4.33 -3.56 -28.93
N GLU A 488 -4.03 -4.14 -30.10
CA GLU A 488 -4.35 -5.55 -30.33
C GLU A 488 -3.77 -6.36 -29.17
N ARG A 489 -4.63 -7.19 -28.57
CA ARG A 489 -4.34 -7.99 -27.38
C ARG A 489 -2.98 -8.68 -27.53
N ASP A 490 -2.16 -8.62 -26.48
CA ASP A 490 -0.89 -9.35 -26.39
C ASP A 490 0.16 -8.94 -27.45
N LEU A 491 0.10 -7.70 -27.97
CA LEU A 491 1.13 -7.13 -28.87
C LEU A 491 2.05 -6.13 -28.16
N ASP A 492 3.29 -6.04 -28.65
CA ASP A 492 4.23 -4.98 -28.30
C ASP A 492 3.62 -3.59 -28.53
N ASN A 493 3.84 -2.67 -27.58
CA ASN A 493 3.36 -1.28 -27.56
C ASN A 493 3.42 -0.58 -28.94
N SER A 494 2.31 -0.61 -29.69
CA SER A 494 2.17 0.09 -30.97
C SER A 494 1.57 1.48 -30.75
N SER A 495 2.42 2.41 -30.33
CA SER A 495 2.32 3.87 -30.50
C SER A 495 1.03 4.46 -31.11
N SER A 496 -0.03 4.65 -30.33
CA SER A 496 -1.22 5.39 -30.79
C SER A 496 -1.67 6.42 -29.77
N VAL A 497 -2.10 7.61 -30.23
CA VAL A 497 -2.42 8.80 -29.42
C VAL A 497 -3.84 8.70 -28.84
N GLY A 498 -4.03 8.75 -27.51
CA GLY A 498 -5.36 8.72 -26.85
C GLY A 498 -5.56 7.64 -25.78
N ASP A 499 -4.50 7.20 -25.10
CA ASP A 499 -4.52 6.14 -24.07
C ASP A 499 -4.16 6.76 -22.71
N ASP A 500 -4.81 6.30 -21.64
CA ASP A 500 -4.58 6.73 -20.26
C ASP A 500 -3.32 6.12 -19.64
N ILE A 501 -2.89 4.97 -20.17
CA ILE A 501 -1.72 4.26 -19.67
C ILE A 501 -0.42 4.98 -20.08
N PRO A 502 0.47 5.32 -19.13
CA PRO A 502 1.68 6.10 -19.38
C PRO A 502 2.64 5.47 -20.41
N ARG A 503 2.83 6.16 -21.54
CA ARG A 503 3.67 5.67 -22.64
C ARG A 503 5.17 5.72 -22.38
N GLN A 504 5.61 6.70 -21.59
CA GLN A 504 7.03 7.01 -21.40
C GLN A 504 7.85 5.82 -20.87
N TYR A 505 7.17 4.81 -20.32
CA TYR A 505 7.78 3.65 -19.66
C TYR A 505 7.39 2.30 -20.26
N ASN A 506 6.63 2.27 -21.37
CA ASN A 506 5.99 1.06 -21.87
C ASN A 506 5.17 0.35 -20.78
N ALA A 507 4.33 1.13 -20.08
CA ALA A 507 3.44 0.60 -19.06
C ALA A 507 2.26 -0.14 -19.71
N TYR A 508 1.81 -1.18 -19.02
CA TYR A 508 0.64 -2.00 -19.31
C TYR A 508 -0.14 -2.16 -18.01
N ILE A 509 -1.41 -2.57 -18.10
CA ILE A 509 -2.08 -3.22 -16.98
C ILE A 509 -1.73 -4.72 -17.06
N ASN A 510 -0.94 -5.23 -16.11
CA ASN A 510 -0.69 -6.67 -15.99
C ASN A 510 -1.65 -7.29 -14.98
N TYR A 511 -1.82 -8.61 -15.11
CA TYR A 511 -2.66 -9.40 -14.23
C TYR A 511 -1.78 -10.07 -13.17
N ASP A 512 -2.01 -9.79 -11.88
CA ASP A 512 -1.27 -10.42 -10.77
C ASP A 512 -2.10 -11.51 -10.09
N ASP A 513 -3.38 -11.26 -9.80
CA ASP A 513 -4.35 -12.27 -9.32
C ASP A 513 -5.70 -12.13 -10.06
N PRO A 514 -6.06 -13.10 -10.94
CA PRO A 514 -5.23 -14.21 -11.42
C PRO A 514 -4.01 -13.70 -12.21
N SER A 515 -2.92 -14.48 -12.26
CA SER A 515 -1.69 -14.03 -12.94
C SER A 515 -1.84 -13.94 -14.46
N GLY A 516 -1.01 -13.12 -15.11
CA GLY A 516 -0.96 -13.02 -16.56
C GLY A 516 -0.59 -14.33 -17.27
N LEU A 517 0.00 -15.30 -16.57
CA LEU A 517 0.30 -16.63 -17.12
C LEU A 517 -0.87 -17.62 -16.95
N SER A 518 -1.75 -17.40 -15.97
CA SER A 518 -2.84 -18.34 -15.62
C SER A 518 -4.25 -17.83 -15.93
N ILE A 519 -4.42 -16.54 -16.21
CA ILE A 519 -5.73 -15.96 -16.50
C ILE A 519 -6.36 -16.55 -17.77
N ASN A 520 -7.61 -17.02 -17.64
CA ASN A 520 -8.33 -17.60 -18.76
C ASN A 520 -9.07 -16.54 -19.62
N PRO A 521 -9.51 -16.86 -20.85
CA PRO A 521 -10.17 -15.90 -21.74
C PRO A 521 -11.46 -15.28 -21.19
N VAL A 522 -12.25 -16.02 -20.40
CA VAL A 522 -13.52 -15.55 -19.84
C VAL A 522 -13.29 -14.50 -18.76
N GLN A 523 -12.38 -14.78 -17.84
CA GLN A 523 -11.94 -13.84 -16.81
C GLN A 523 -11.37 -12.56 -17.44
N ARG A 524 -10.50 -12.72 -18.44
CA ARG A 524 -9.90 -11.60 -19.17
C ARG A 524 -10.96 -10.70 -19.82
N ASP A 525 -11.94 -11.29 -20.48
CA ASP A 525 -13.03 -10.55 -21.13
C ASP A 525 -13.90 -9.83 -20.09
N ALA A 526 -14.17 -10.45 -18.94
CA ALA A 526 -14.91 -9.82 -17.84
C ALA A 526 -14.21 -8.56 -17.31
N ILE A 527 -12.90 -8.64 -17.02
CA ILE A 527 -12.10 -7.50 -16.55
C ILE A 527 -12.06 -6.40 -17.61
N SER A 528 -11.76 -6.75 -18.86
CA SER A 528 -11.69 -5.78 -19.97
C SER A 528 -13.03 -5.05 -20.17
N ASN A 529 -14.14 -5.77 -20.11
CA ASN A 529 -15.48 -5.19 -20.24
C ASN A 529 -15.87 -4.32 -19.04
N TRP A 530 -15.31 -4.59 -17.86
CA TRP A 530 -15.52 -3.74 -16.69
C TRP A 530 -14.87 -2.36 -16.89
N PHE A 531 -13.61 -2.32 -17.35
CA PHE A 531 -12.92 -1.06 -17.67
C PHE A 531 -13.63 -0.26 -18.76
N ASP A 532 -14.10 -0.92 -19.83
CA ASP A 532 -14.87 -0.25 -20.88
C ASP A 532 -16.11 0.46 -20.33
N LYS A 533 -16.85 -0.18 -19.42
CA LYS A 533 -18.04 0.41 -18.80
C LYS A 533 -17.69 1.63 -17.96
N MET A 534 -16.68 1.50 -17.10
CA MET A 534 -16.21 2.60 -16.25
C MET A 534 -15.77 3.80 -17.10
N GLU A 535 -14.90 3.59 -18.09
CA GLU A 535 -14.37 4.66 -18.94
C GLU A 535 -15.44 5.27 -19.86
N THR A 536 -16.41 4.47 -20.31
CA THR A 536 -17.54 4.99 -21.08
C THR A 536 -18.34 6.00 -20.28
N VAL A 537 -18.53 5.77 -18.97
CA VAL A 537 -19.16 6.75 -18.08
C VAL A 537 -18.22 7.92 -17.81
N LEU A 538 -16.99 7.68 -17.34
CA LEU A 538 -16.02 8.71 -16.96
C LEU A 538 -15.74 9.75 -18.06
N TYR A 539 -15.69 9.31 -19.32
CA TYR A 539 -15.43 10.17 -20.47
C TYR A 539 -16.69 10.71 -21.16
N GLY A 540 -17.86 10.62 -20.52
CA GLY A 540 -19.11 11.19 -21.03
C GLY A 540 -19.59 10.55 -22.33
N ARG A 541 -19.26 9.28 -22.56
CA ARG A 541 -19.71 8.50 -23.72
C ARG A 541 -20.98 7.71 -23.44
N ALA A 542 -21.38 7.59 -22.18
CA ALA A 542 -22.60 6.90 -21.77
C ALA A 542 -23.85 7.71 -22.14
N GLU A 543 -24.82 7.07 -22.83
CA GLU A 543 -26.09 7.73 -23.16
C GLU A 543 -26.96 7.89 -21.90
N GLY A 544 -27.38 9.13 -21.61
CA GLY A 544 -28.35 9.44 -20.54
C GLY A 544 -27.78 9.44 -19.12
N VAL A 545 -26.46 9.41 -18.96
CA VAL A 545 -25.75 9.52 -17.68
C VAL A 545 -24.67 10.59 -17.84
N GLU A 546 -24.74 11.66 -17.06
CA GLU A 546 -23.65 12.63 -16.99
C GLU A 546 -22.47 11.99 -16.25
N TRP A 547 -21.26 12.20 -16.75
CA TRP A 547 -20.06 11.53 -16.27
C TRP A 547 -19.73 11.86 -14.80
N ASP A 548 -20.09 13.06 -14.37
CA ASP A 548 -19.95 13.64 -13.03
C ASP A 548 -21.25 13.60 -12.20
N ASP A 549 -22.27 12.83 -12.64
CA ASP A 549 -23.46 12.60 -11.82
C ASP A 549 -23.07 11.95 -10.48
N PRO A 550 -23.50 12.51 -9.33
CA PRO A 550 -23.02 12.11 -8.00
C PRO A 550 -23.50 10.72 -7.56
N VAL A 551 -24.31 10.03 -8.35
CA VAL A 551 -24.83 8.69 -8.05
C VAL A 551 -24.50 7.70 -9.17
N ASN A 552 -24.69 8.10 -10.43
CA ASN A 552 -24.62 7.24 -11.60
C ASN A 552 -23.38 7.48 -12.46
N GLY A 553 -22.62 8.56 -12.21
CA GLY A 553 -21.39 8.90 -12.91
C GLY A 553 -20.21 8.01 -12.51
N TYR A 554 -18.99 8.53 -12.63
CA TYR A 554 -17.76 7.79 -12.34
C TYR A 554 -17.72 7.26 -10.88
N VAL A 555 -18.37 7.94 -9.94
CA VAL A 555 -18.43 7.58 -8.52
C VAL A 555 -19.06 6.21 -8.26
N LYS A 556 -19.84 5.69 -9.21
CA LYS A 556 -20.43 4.35 -9.17
C LYS A 556 -19.39 3.25 -9.39
N HIS A 557 -18.30 3.57 -10.07
CA HIS A 557 -17.31 2.60 -10.55
C HIS A 557 -15.99 2.64 -9.79
N ILE A 558 -15.63 3.79 -9.21
CA ILE A 558 -14.37 3.97 -8.48
C ILE A 558 -14.59 4.29 -7.02
N ASP A 559 -13.66 3.85 -6.20
CA ASP A 559 -13.55 4.25 -4.80
C ASP A 559 -12.80 5.59 -4.75
N VAL A 560 -13.57 6.69 -4.73
CA VAL A 560 -13.04 8.06 -4.83
C VAL A 560 -12.01 8.33 -3.73
N GLN A 561 -12.24 7.81 -2.52
CA GLN A 561 -11.33 7.99 -1.39
C GLN A 561 -9.95 7.38 -1.65
N SER A 562 -9.89 6.13 -2.13
CA SER A 562 -8.62 5.47 -2.46
C SER A 562 -7.84 6.20 -3.57
N PHE A 563 -8.54 6.75 -4.56
CA PHE A 563 -7.93 7.56 -5.62
C PHE A 563 -7.33 8.85 -5.05
N ILE A 564 -8.05 9.55 -4.18
CA ILE A 564 -7.57 10.77 -3.52
C ILE A 564 -6.36 10.46 -2.64
N ASP A 565 -6.47 9.46 -1.77
CA ASP A 565 -5.41 9.06 -0.83
C ASP A 565 -4.12 8.67 -1.56
N TYR A 566 -4.23 7.87 -2.63
CA TYR A 566 -3.09 7.45 -3.43
C TYR A 566 -2.43 8.63 -4.16
N PHE A 567 -3.22 9.57 -4.68
CA PHE A 567 -2.69 10.78 -5.32
C PHE A 567 -1.96 11.65 -4.31
N ILE A 568 -2.53 11.87 -3.11
CA ILE A 568 -1.93 12.66 -2.03
C ILE A 568 -0.55 12.10 -1.67
N LEU A 569 -0.41 10.79 -1.46
CA LEU A 569 0.87 10.16 -1.08
C LEU A 569 1.97 10.33 -2.15
N ASN A 570 1.62 10.20 -3.43
CA ASN A 570 2.59 10.40 -4.52
C ASN A 570 2.94 11.88 -4.72
N ASP A 571 2.00 12.79 -4.45
CA ASP A 571 2.20 14.22 -4.63
C ASP A 571 3.04 14.84 -3.49
N ILE A 572 2.77 14.47 -2.22
CA ILE A 572 3.51 14.99 -1.07
C ILE A 572 4.98 14.56 -1.08
N SER A 573 5.28 13.36 -1.58
CA SER A 573 6.65 12.86 -1.76
C SER A 573 7.31 13.29 -3.06
N HIS A 574 6.53 13.87 -3.98
CA HIS A 574 6.96 14.15 -5.35
C HIS A 574 7.58 12.90 -6.01
N ASN A 575 6.92 11.74 -5.83
CA ASN A 575 7.43 10.45 -6.26
C ASN A 575 7.66 10.43 -7.79
N GLY A 576 8.90 10.22 -8.21
CA GLY A 576 9.34 10.24 -9.60
C GLY A 576 8.67 9.21 -10.52
N ASP A 577 8.18 8.08 -10.00
CA ASP A 577 7.50 7.06 -10.81
C ASP A 577 5.99 6.94 -10.50
N GLY A 578 5.50 7.63 -9.46
CA GLY A 578 4.10 7.59 -9.04
C GLY A 578 3.11 7.96 -10.14
N LEU A 579 2.05 7.19 -10.34
CA LEU A 579 1.08 7.41 -11.45
C LEU A 579 1.66 7.18 -12.86
N LEU A 580 2.89 6.70 -12.99
CA LEU A 580 3.50 6.30 -14.27
C LEU A 580 3.64 4.78 -14.38
N ILE A 581 4.28 4.17 -13.40
CA ILE A 581 4.54 2.74 -13.26
C ILE A 581 4.61 2.36 -11.77
N SER A 582 4.68 1.07 -11.49
CA SER A 582 4.77 0.51 -10.14
C SER A 582 3.56 0.83 -9.26
N LEU A 583 2.36 0.78 -9.87
CA LEU A 583 1.10 0.99 -9.18
C LEU A 583 0.30 -0.29 -9.04
N TRP A 584 -0.52 -0.36 -8.00
CA TRP A 584 -1.49 -1.42 -7.79
C TRP A 584 -2.91 -0.89 -7.87
N ILE A 585 -3.78 -1.67 -8.54
CA ILE A 585 -5.21 -1.44 -8.58
C ILE A 585 -5.95 -2.76 -8.41
N TYR A 586 -7.11 -2.72 -7.77
CA TYR A 586 -7.91 -3.93 -7.56
C TYR A 586 -9.40 -3.64 -7.50
N ASN A 587 -10.20 -4.69 -7.71
CA ASN A 587 -11.63 -4.68 -7.47
C ASN A 587 -12.01 -5.97 -6.74
N SER A 588 -12.61 -5.86 -5.56
CA SER A 588 -12.93 -6.99 -4.69
C SER A 588 -14.16 -7.80 -5.12
N ASP A 589 -15.09 -7.19 -5.86
CA ASP A 589 -16.29 -7.87 -6.41
C ASP A 589 -16.91 -7.03 -7.55
N PRO A 590 -16.40 -7.12 -8.78
CA PRO A 590 -16.81 -6.28 -9.91
C PRO A 590 -18.26 -6.52 -10.35
N ASN A 591 -18.89 -7.62 -9.90
CA ASN A 591 -20.27 -7.98 -10.22
C ASN A 591 -21.25 -7.68 -9.05
N GLY A 592 -20.72 -7.31 -7.88
CA GLY A 592 -21.46 -6.80 -6.73
C GLY A 592 -21.38 -5.28 -6.60
N ASP A 593 -20.96 -4.78 -5.44
CA ASP A 593 -20.75 -3.36 -5.14
C ASP A 593 -19.29 -2.91 -5.33
N GLY A 594 -18.42 -3.80 -5.81
CA GLY A 594 -16.98 -3.58 -5.91
C GLY A 594 -16.60 -2.45 -6.86
N LYS A 595 -15.94 -1.45 -6.30
CA LYS A 595 -15.35 -0.31 -7.01
C LYS A 595 -13.86 -0.55 -7.26
N LEU A 596 -13.34 0.02 -8.34
CA LEU A 596 -11.89 0.06 -8.56
C LEU A 596 -11.24 0.90 -7.47
N LYS A 597 -10.19 0.35 -6.87
CA LYS A 597 -9.40 0.99 -5.82
C LYS A 597 -7.96 1.14 -6.29
N PHE A 598 -7.31 2.24 -5.90
CA PHE A 598 -5.86 2.36 -5.94
C PHE A 598 -5.24 1.85 -4.64
N GLY A 599 -4.06 1.27 -4.75
CA GLY A 599 -3.26 0.82 -3.62
C GLY A 599 -3.07 -0.70 -3.60
N PRO A 600 -2.11 -1.19 -2.81
CA PRO A 600 -1.23 -0.45 -1.89
C PRO A 600 -0.22 0.47 -2.60
N ILE A 601 0.31 1.46 -1.89
CA ILE A 601 1.49 2.21 -2.37
C ILE A 601 2.69 1.25 -2.48
N TRP A 602 3.51 1.42 -3.52
CA TRP A 602 4.61 0.51 -3.84
C TRP A 602 5.71 1.23 -4.64
N ASP A 603 6.96 0.77 -4.52
CA ASP A 603 8.12 1.25 -5.32
C ASP A 603 8.21 2.78 -5.39
N ALA A 604 8.18 3.41 -4.21
CA ALA A 604 8.17 4.84 -4.01
C ALA A 604 9.52 5.37 -3.50
N ASP A 605 10.62 4.76 -3.95
CA ASP A 605 12.01 5.12 -3.64
C ASP A 605 12.55 6.29 -4.47
N LEU A 606 11.75 6.86 -5.36
CA LEU A 606 12.09 8.06 -6.14
C LEU A 606 11.46 9.33 -5.57
N GLY A 607 11.38 9.44 -4.24
CA GLY A 607 10.91 10.64 -3.57
C GLY A 607 11.89 11.81 -3.79
N SER A 608 11.40 12.93 -4.32
CA SER A 608 12.24 14.10 -4.53
C SER A 608 12.16 15.06 -3.35
N TYR A 609 12.76 14.69 -2.21
CA TYR A 609 12.82 15.52 -0.99
C TYR A 609 13.87 16.63 -1.07
N SER A 610 13.97 17.29 -2.22
CA SER A 610 14.98 18.30 -2.51
C SER A 610 14.48 19.36 -3.49
N GLY A 611 15.21 20.47 -3.62
CA GLY A 611 14.83 21.57 -4.49
C GLY A 611 13.78 22.50 -3.87
N VAL A 612 13.09 23.28 -4.71
CA VAL A 612 12.06 24.23 -4.27
C VAL A 612 10.73 23.49 -4.16
N ALA A 613 10.11 23.52 -2.99
CA ALA A 613 8.73 23.09 -2.83
C ALA A 613 7.83 23.95 -3.73
N THR A 614 7.22 23.34 -4.75
CA THR A 614 6.36 24.05 -5.70
C THR A 614 4.92 24.09 -5.19
N THR A 615 4.08 24.95 -5.78
CA THR A 615 2.62 24.99 -5.57
C THR A 615 1.87 24.22 -6.66
N GLU A 616 2.50 23.26 -7.36
CA GLU A 616 1.83 22.44 -8.38
C GLU A 616 1.57 21.03 -7.86
N LEU A 617 0.35 20.53 -8.05
CA LEU A 617 0.03 19.10 -7.90
C LEU A 617 0.60 18.34 -9.12
N MET A 618 1.61 17.52 -8.88
CA MET A 618 2.31 16.71 -9.86
C MET A 618 1.32 15.79 -10.58
N ARG A 619 1.44 15.69 -11.91
CA ARG A 619 0.66 14.75 -12.77
C ARG A 619 -0.86 14.92 -12.79
N ARG A 620 -1.43 15.84 -11.99
CA ARG A 620 -2.86 16.21 -11.94
C ARG A 620 -3.51 16.34 -13.32
N LYS A 621 -2.79 16.89 -14.31
CA LYS A 621 -3.35 17.30 -15.61
C LYS A 621 -3.30 16.22 -16.68
N THR A 622 -2.43 15.22 -16.57
CA THR A 622 -2.02 14.40 -17.72
C THR A 622 -1.98 12.91 -17.49
N GLU A 623 -1.82 12.42 -16.25
CA GLU A 623 -1.59 10.99 -16.03
C GLU A 623 -2.86 10.27 -15.57
N LEU A 624 -3.11 9.11 -16.19
CA LEU A 624 -4.23 8.23 -15.90
C LEU A 624 -5.57 8.99 -15.92
N TRP A 625 -6.54 8.51 -15.14
CA TRP A 625 -7.88 9.10 -15.04
C TRP A 625 -7.92 10.45 -14.29
N TYR A 626 -6.85 10.86 -13.59
CA TYR A 626 -6.84 12.05 -12.74
C TYR A 626 -7.08 13.34 -13.53
N GLY A 627 -6.56 13.44 -14.77
CA GLY A 627 -6.78 14.60 -15.62
C GLY A 627 -8.26 14.89 -15.92
N GLN A 628 -9.10 13.84 -15.94
CA GLN A 628 -10.55 13.97 -16.10
C GLN A 628 -11.24 14.15 -14.74
N LEU A 629 -10.83 13.41 -13.70
CA LEU A 629 -11.41 13.51 -12.36
C LEU A 629 -11.28 14.93 -11.77
N PHE A 630 -10.11 15.56 -11.88
CA PHE A 630 -9.89 16.93 -11.42
C PHE A 630 -10.60 18.02 -12.25
N ARG A 631 -11.42 17.66 -13.24
CA ARG A 631 -12.36 18.58 -13.90
C ARG A 631 -13.70 18.66 -13.19
N ASP A 632 -14.04 17.66 -12.36
CA ASP A 632 -15.23 17.67 -11.53
C ASP A 632 -14.95 18.52 -10.27
N PRO A 633 -15.65 19.65 -10.07
CA PRO A 633 -15.49 20.46 -8.86
C PRO A 633 -15.77 19.70 -7.56
N ASN A 634 -16.61 18.66 -7.60
CA ASN A 634 -16.86 17.82 -6.43
C ASN A 634 -15.69 16.89 -6.10
N PHE A 635 -14.95 16.40 -7.11
CA PHE A 635 -13.72 15.65 -6.88
C PHE A 635 -12.62 16.56 -6.31
N GLU A 636 -12.43 17.76 -6.88
CA GLU A 636 -11.45 18.73 -6.38
C GLU A 636 -11.77 19.18 -4.94
N LEU A 637 -13.06 19.37 -4.62
CA LEU A 637 -13.48 19.67 -3.26
C LEU A 637 -13.17 18.51 -2.29
N GLN A 638 -13.56 17.28 -2.63
CA GLN A 638 -13.27 16.09 -1.80
C GLN A 638 -11.75 15.91 -1.60
N TYR A 639 -10.94 16.17 -2.64
CA TYR A 639 -9.49 16.17 -2.52
C TYR A 639 -9.01 17.19 -1.47
N SER A 640 -9.48 18.44 -1.58
CA SER A 640 -9.08 19.51 -0.64
C SER A 640 -9.54 19.23 0.79
N GLU A 641 -10.71 18.62 0.96
CA GLU A 641 -11.25 18.21 2.26
C GLU A 641 -10.38 17.14 2.89
N ARG A 642 -10.08 16.09 2.12
CA ARG A 642 -9.21 15.01 2.58
C ARG A 642 -7.80 15.51 2.89
N TRP A 643 -7.26 16.40 2.05
CA TRP A 643 -5.96 17.04 2.31
C TRP A 643 -5.97 17.78 3.67
N GLN A 644 -6.96 18.63 3.93
CA GLN A 644 -7.05 19.38 5.20
C GLN A 644 -7.31 18.48 6.41
N GLU A 645 -8.05 17.38 6.26
CA GLU A 645 -8.20 16.35 7.30
C GLU A 645 -6.84 15.71 7.65
N LEU A 646 -6.07 15.31 6.63
CA LEU A 646 -4.77 14.68 6.82
C LEU A 646 -3.74 15.66 7.39
N ARG A 647 -3.81 16.96 7.06
CA ARG A 647 -2.95 18.01 7.65
C ARG A 647 -3.13 18.18 9.15
N GLN A 648 -4.28 17.77 9.70
CA GLN A 648 -4.53 17.75 11.14
C GLN A 648 -4.10 16.44 11.82
N SER A 649 -3.68 15.44 11.04
CA SER A 649 -3.39 14.09 11.51
C SER A 649 -2.14 13.49 10.84
N VAL A 650 -2.32 12.57 9.89
CA VAL A 650 -1.25 11.76 9.26
C VAL A 650 -0.19 12.62 8.57
N LEU A 651 -0.61 13.66 7.87
CA LEU A 651 0.27 14.57 7.16
C LEU A 651 0.60 15.82 7.97
N SER A 652 0.30 15.88 9.28
CA SER A 652 0.78 16.96 10.14
C SER A 652 2.31 16.97 10.21
N ASP A 653 2.91 18.15 10.37
CA ASP A 653 4.37 18.30 10.43
C ASP A 653 4.96 17.49 11.59
N GLU A 654 4.25 17.45 12.72
CA GLU A 654 4.63 16.66 13.89
C GLU A 654 4.61 15.17 13.58
N ASN A 655 3.58 14.67 12.91
CA ASN A 655 3.46 13.25 12.61
C ASN A 655 4.46 12.79 11.56
N MET A 656 4.65 13.54 10.47
CA MET A 656 5.68 13.22 9.48
C MET A 656 7.08 13.19 10.09
N SER A 657 7.40 14.15 10.97
CA SER A 657 8.65 14.16 11.73
C SER A 657 8.79 12.93 12.62
N ARG A 658 7.74 12.58 13.37
CA ARG A 658 7.69 11.39 14.24
C ARG A 658 7.89 10.08 13.46
N THR A 659 7.28 9.95 12.28
CA THR A 659 7.46 8.80 11.39
C THR A 659 8.91 8.68 10.94
N ILE A 660 9.54 9.78 10.51
CA ILE A 660 10.96 9.81 10.12
C ILE A 660 11.87 9.45 11.30
N ASP A 661 11.59 9.98 12.49
CA ASP A 661 12.37 9.69 13.70
C ASP A 661 12.25 8.22 14.12
N SER A 662 11.07 7.62 14.00
CA SER A 662 10.85 6.18 14.23
C SER A 662 11.67 5.31 13.27
N LEU A 663 11.72 5.67 11.98
CA LEU A 663 12.53 4.97 10.98
C LEU A 663 14.03 5.19 11.21
N TYR A 664 14.42 6.38 11.69
CA TYR A 664 15.79 6.65 12.12
C TYR A 664 16.23 5.72 13.25
N GLU A 665 15.38 5.50 14.25
CA GLU A 665 15.66 4.58 15.37
C GLU A 665 15.83 3.12 14.93
N GLN A 666 15.16 2.70 13.85
CA GLN A 666 15.25 1.34 13.32
C GLN A 666 16.55 1.04 12.54
N ILE A 667 17.25 2.07 12.02
CA ILE A 667 18.49 1.89 11.24
C ILE A 667 19.70 2.41 12.03
N GLY A 668 19.64 3.64 12.53
CA GLY A 668 20.73 4.34 13.21
C GLY A 668 21.90 4.77 12.29
N ASP A 669 22.65 5.78 12.75
CA ASP A 669 23.78 6.36 12.00
C ASP A 669 24.90 5.34 11.69
N GLN A 670 25.11 4.34 12.55
CA GLN A 670 26.16 3.36 12.37
C GLN A 670 25.92 2.47 11.13
N ALA A 671 24.72 1.87 11.04
CA ALA A 671 24.37 1.01 9.90
C ALA A 671 24.27 1.82 8.60
N ALA A 672 23.72 3.04 8.66
CA ALA A 672 23.67 3.95 7.51
C ALA A 672 25.07 4.32 7.01
N THR A 673 26.01 4.62 7.93
CA THR A 673 27.40 4.92 7.58
C THR A 673 28.10 3.71 6.94
N ARG A 674 27.92 2.50 7.48
CA ARG A 674 28.45 1.27 6.87
C ARG A 674 27.82 1.00 5.49
N SER A 675 26.59 1.44 5.28
CA SER A 675 25.88 1.42 3.99
C SER A 675 26.14 2.65 3.12
N ARG A 676 27.28 3.33 3.34
CA ARG A 676 27.81 4.41 2.48
C ARG A 676 26.99 5.71 2.50
N VAL A 677 26.20 5.92 3.55
CA VAL A 677 25.42 7.15 3.79
C VAL A 677 25.90 7.84 5.07
N PRO A 678 27.05 8.53 5.04
CA PRO A 678 27.52 9.28 6.21
C PRO A 678 26.65 10.52 6.46
N ASN A 679 26.61 10.97 7.73
CA ASN A 679 25.78 12.09 8.20
C ASN A 679 24.29 11.91 7.85
N TRP A 680 23.79 10.70 8.07
CA TRP A 680 22.46 10.30 7.62
C TRP A 680 21.36 11.14 8.27
N ARG A 681 21.44 11.40 9.59
CA ARG A 681 20.50 12.30 10.28
C ARG A 681 20.30 13.64 9.57
N THR A 682 21.38 14.27 9.10
CA THR A 682 21.31 15.55 8.38
C THR A 682 20.55 15.45 7.06
N ARG A 683 20.49 14.27 6.43
CA ARG A 683 19.68 14.05 5.23
C ARG A 683 18.19 13.98 5.59
N LEU A 684 17.86 13.29 6.68
CA LEU A 684 16.50 13.21 7.21
C LEU A 684 15.97 14.58 7.65
N ASP A 685 16.80 15.41 8.29
CA ASP A 685 16.42 16.78 8.68
C ASP A 685 16.06 17.64 7.44
N ARG A 686 16.74 17.44 6.31
CA ARG A 686 16.40 18.10 5.04
C ARG A 686 15.07 17.60 4.50
N MET A 687 14.84 16.29 4.53
CA MET A 687 13.56 15.68 4.12
C MET A 687 12.40 16.25 4.95
N GLN A 688 12.55 16.31 6.28
CA GLN A 688 11.56 16.92 7.19
C GLN A 688 11.25 18.37 6.82
N THR A 689 12.30 19.17 6.62
CA THR A 689 12.16 20.58 6.24
C THR A 689 11.44 20.72 4.90
N TRP A 690 11.83 19.93 3.90
CA TRP A 690 11.24 19.98 2.57
C TRP A 690 9.77 19.52 2.58
N LEU A 691 9.42 18.49 3.35
CA LEU A 691 8.05 18.00 3.50
C LEU A 691 7.13 19.05 4.14
N SER A 692 7.58 19.73 5.20
CA SER A 692 6.82 20.82 5.83
C SER A 692 6.60 21.97 4.83
N GLN A 693 7.64 22.35 4.08
CA GLN A 693 7.54 23.38 3.03
C GLN A 693 6.60 22.95 1.90
N ARG A 694 6.65 21.68 1.48
CA ARG A 694 5.77 21.14 0.44
C ARG A 694 4.31 21.08 0.90
N ALA A 695 4.06 20.64 2.13
CA ALA A 695 2.72 20.65 2.70
C ALA A 695 2.14 22.07 2.75
N ALA A 696 2.92 23.04 3.23
CA ALA A 696 2.52 24.45 3.26
C ALA A 696 2.27 25.01 1.85
N ALA A 697 3.08 24.65 0.86
CA ALA A 697 2.88 25.07 -0.52
C ALA A 697 1.60 24.46 -1.16
N ILE A 698 1.22 23.25 -0.77
CA ILE A 698 -0.05 22.65 -1.19
C ILE A 698 -1.24 23.30 -0.47
N ASP A 699 -1.08 23.69 0.81
CA ASP A 699 -2.12 24.42 1.56
C ASP A 699 -2.54 25.72 0.83
N GLU A 700 -1.60 26.39 0.16
CA GLU A 700 -1.86 27.61 -0.64
C GLU A 700 -2.72 27.38 -1.90
N LEU A 701 -2.92 26.13 -2.34
CA LEU A 701 -3.74 25.82 -3.52
C LEU A 701 -5.24 25.87 -3.27
N PHE A 702 -5.65 25.79 -2.00
CA PHE A 702 -7.03 25.61 -1.59
C PHE A 702 -7.54 26.80 -0.81
N VAL A 703 -8.86 27.03 -0.90
CA VAL A 703 -9.52 28.03 -0.06
C VAL A 703 -9.48 27.52 1.39
N PRO A 704 -8.89 28.27 2.34
CA PRO A 704 -8.78 27.80 3.72
C PRO A 704 -10.15 27.59 4.37
N THR A 705 -10.24 26.54 5.18
CA THR A 705 -11.41 26.27 6.02
C THR A 705 -11.69 27.46 6.95
N PRO A 706 -12.96 27.88 7.14
CA PRO A 706 -13.27 28.95 8.08
C PRO A 706 -12.96 28.52 9.52
N THR A 707 -12.59 29.48 10.35
CA THR A 707 -12.28 29.28 11.78
C THR A 707 -13.49 29.65 12.63
N LEU A 708 -13.89 28.74 13.52
CA LEU A 708 -14.90 29.00 14.54
C LEU A 708 -14.21 29.57 15.79
N SER A 709 -14.82 30.57 16.43
CA SER A 709 -14.34 31.09 17.73
C SER A 709 -14.27 30.03 18.83
N GLN A 710 -15.02 28.93 18.68
CA GLN A 710 -14.88 27.71 19.45
C GLN A 710 -15.22 26.50 18.56
N ASN A 711 -14.42 25.44 18.62
CA ASN A 711 -14.63 24.21 17.84
C ASN A 711 -15.56 23.24 18.58
N GLY A 712 -16.79 23.67 18.84
CA GLY A 712 -17.84 22.85 19.46
C GLY A 712 -17.70 22.69 20.99
N GLY A 713 -18.46 21.75 21.54
CA GLY A 713 -18.52 21.46 22.97
C GLY A 713 -19.63 22.21 23.72
N GLU A 714 -19.58 22.13 25.05
CA GLU A 714 -20.60 22.74 25.91
C GLU A 714 -20.41 24.26 26.02
N VAL A 715 -21.49 25.03 25.81
CA VAL A 715 -21.51 26.50 25.89
C VAL A 715 -22.75 26.99 26.65
N SER A 716 -22.71 28.16 27.27
CA SER A 716 -23.88 28.73 27.95
C SER A 716 -25.00 29.11 26.96
N SER A 717 -26.27 29.06 27.40
CA SER A 717 -27.39 29.60 26.61
C SER A 717 -27.17 31.07 26.27
N GLY A 718 -27.25 31.41 24.99
CA GLY A 718 -26.95 32.75 24.49
C GLY A 718 -25.48 32.95 24.08
N PHE A 719 -24.68 31.90 23.98
CA PHE A 719 -23.31 31.96 23.46
C PHE A 719 -23.29 32.56 22.05
N GLU A 720 -22.37 33.50 21.82
CA GLU A 720 -22.19 34.16 20.54
C GLU A 720 -21.02 33.51 19.80
N LEU A 721 -21.32 32.88 18.66
CA LEU A 721 -20.34 32.23 17.81
C LEU A 721 -19.88 33.19 16.72
N ASP A 722 -18.59 33.50 16.70
CA ASP A 722 -17.94 34.10 15.54
C ASP A 722 -17.43 33.01 14.58
N ILE A 723 -17.62 33.25 13.28
CA ILE A 723 -17.04 32.46 12.18
C ILE A 723 -16.21 33.42 11.34
N LEU A 724 -14.93 33.11 11.17
CA LEU A 724 -13.96 33.96 10.48
C LEU A 724 -13.32 33.21 9.33
N ALA A 725 -12.96 33.93 8.28
CA ALA A 725 -12.24 33.41 7.14
C ALA A 725 -11.15 34.38 6.74
N ARG A 726 -10.08 33.85 6.15
CA ARG A 726 -9.01 34.69 5.61
C ARG A 726 -9.50 35.38 4.34
N THR A 727 -10.03 34.63 3.38
CA THR A 727 -10.54 35.17 2.12
C THR A 727 -12.00 34.77 1.91
N GLY A 728 -12.60 35.24 0.81
CA GLY A 728 -13.92 34.82 0.37
C GLY A 728 -15.10 35.20 1.26
N GLU A 729 -16.26 34.66 0.88
CA GLU A 729 -17.54 34.85 1.56
C GLU A 729 -17.87 33.63 2.43
N ILE A 730 -18.27 33.85 3.67
CA ILE A 730 -18.58 32.76 4.62
C ILE A 730 -20.07 32.42 4.55
N TYR A 731 -20.37 31.15 4.31
CA TYR A 731 -21.71 30.58 4.37
C TYR A 731 -21.78 29.50 5.44
N TYR A 732 -22.87 29.46 6.21
CA TYR A 732 -23.05 28.49 7.30
C TYR A 732 -24.49 28.02 7.44
N THR A 733 -24.66 26.86 8.07
CA THR A 733 -25.93 26.31 8.53
C THR A 733 -25.83 26.02 10.03
N LEU A 734 -26.99 25.88 10.69
CA LEU A 734 -27.09 25.59 12.13
C LEU A 734 -27.74 24.22 12.41
N ASP A 735 -28.12 23.48 11.36
CA ASP A 735 -28.71 22.15 11.43
C ASP A 735 -27.74 21.03 11.00
N GLY A 736 -26.48 21.39 10.75
CA GLY A 736 -25.43 20.50 10.25
C GLY A 736 -25.45 20.24 8.75
N SER A 737 -26.47 20.70 8.01
CA SER A 737 -26.52 20.51 6.55
C SER A 737 -25.41 21.29 5.84
N ASP A 738 -24.92 20.80 4.71
CA ASP A 738 -23.84 21.50 3.99
C ASP A 738 -24.34 22.86 3.44
N PRO A 739 -23.62 23.98 3.67
CA PRO A 739 -23.96 25.28 3.07
C PRO A 739 -23.79 25.31 1.55
N ARG A 740 -23.18 24.28 0.95
CA ARG A 740 -23.01 24.07 -0.49
C ARG A 740 -23.90 22.92 -0.99
N GLN A 741 -24.55 23.11 -2.14
CA GLN A 741 -25.28 22.05 -2.85
C GLN A 741 -24.33 21.21 -3.74
N ALA A 742 -24.76 20.00 -4.13
CA ALA A 742 -23.95 19.10 -4.96
C ALA A 742 -23.58 19.68 -6.34
N ASP A 743 -24.37 20.64 -6.86
CA ASP A 743 -24.09 21.37 -8.11
C ASP A 743 -23.20 22.61 -7.91
N GLY A 744 -22.68 22.82 -6.69
CA GLY A 744 -21.81 23.92 -6.32
C GLY A 744 -22.51 25.24 -5.95
N GLN A 745 -23.84 25.30 -6.03
CA GLN A 745 -24.59 26.49 -5.62
C GLN A 745 -24.67 26.62 -4.09
N VAL A 746 -24.94 27.84 -3.62
CA VAL A 746 -25.21 28.09 -2.19
C VAL A 746 -26.54 27.43 -1.81
N SER A 747 -26.52 26.66 -0.72
CA SER A 747 -27.73 26.02 -0.17
C SER A 747 -28.77 27.07 0.20
N PRO A 748 -30.07 26.88 -0.14
CA PRO A 748 -31.14 27.77 0.31
C PRO A 748 -31.28 27.89 1.83
N ASN A 749 -30.75 26.91 2.58
CA ASN A 749 -30.73 26.91 4.05
C ASN A 749 -29.49 27.60 4.62
N ALA A 750 -28.52 27.97 3.79
CA ALA A 750 -27.30 28.64 4.24
C ALA A 750 -27.57 30.12 4.55
N SER A 751 -27.00 30.56 5.67
CA SER A 751 -26.88 31.97 6.03
C SER A 751 -25.48 32.46 5.69
N LYS A 752 -25.35 33.76 5.44
CA LYS A 752 -24.06 34.41 5.12
C LYS A 752 -23.58 35.25 6.29
N VAL A 753 -22.29 35.18 6.61
CA VAL A 753 -21.66 36.15 7.52
C VAL A 753 -21.29 37.38 6.71
N GLU A 754 -21.84 38.53 7.08
CA GLU A 754 -21.46 39.80 6.47
C GLU A 754 -20.33 40.41 7.27
N VAL A 755 -19.22 40.69 6.61
CA VAL A 755 -18.05 41.35 7.21
C VAL A 755 -17.78 42.69 6.53
N ALA A 756 -17.24 43.65 7.27
CA ALA A 756 -16.82 44.94 6.75
C ALA A 756 -15.38 45.25 7.19
N PRO A 757 -14.51 45.71 6.27
CA PRO A 757 -13.17 46.14 6.64
C PRO A 757 -13.24 47.48 7.39
N ILE A 758 -12.52 47.57 8.49
CA ILE A 758 -12.28 48.78 9.27
C ILE A 758 -10.82 49.20 9.04
N PRO A 759 -10.53 50.31 8.36
CA PRO A 759 -9.15 50.79 8.25
C PRO A 759 -8.58 51.12 9.62
N VAL A 760 -7.42 50.52 9.93
CA VAL A 760 -6.67 50.72 11.18
C VAL A 760 -5.39 51.52 10.88
N VAL A 761 -4.64 51.09 9.88
CA VAL A 761 -3.49 51.82 9.31
C VAL A 761 -3.71 51.96 7.81
N GLU A 762 -3.97 53.18 7.36
CA GLU A 762 -4.10 53.46 5.94
C GLU A 762 -2.74 53.61 5.26
N VAL A 763 -2.71 53.47 3.94
CA VAL A 763 -1.56 53.88 3.14
C VAL A 763 -1.28 55.37 3.37
N LEU A 764 0.00 55.73 3.49
CA LEU A 764 0.48 57.06 3.87
C LEU A 764 0.14 57.46 5.32
N ALA A 765 -0.15 56.50 6.21
CA ALA A 765 -0.28 56.77 7.64
C ALA A 765 1.02 57.36 8.22
N PRO A 766 0.95 58.23 9.25
CA PRO A 766 2.15 58.73 9.93
C PRO A 766 3.05 57.60 10.42
N ALA A 767 4.35 57.68 10.16
CA ALA A 767 5.33 56.68 10.54
C ALA A 767 6.65 57.32 10.99
N SER A 768 7.39 56.63 11.86
CA SER A 768 8.76 56.95 12.24
C SER A 768 9.69 55.89 11.64
N VAL A 769 10.76 56.31 10.96
CA VAL A 769 11.72 55.38 10.33
C VAL A 769 13.15 55.64 10.78
N ILE A 770 13.91 54.58 10.99
CA ILE A 770 15.35 54.62 11.23
C ILE A 770 16.06 53.55 10.42
N VAL A 771 17.26 53.87 9.94
CA VAL A 771 18.23 52.89 9.42
C VAL A 771 19.29 52.72 10.52
N PRO A 772 19.16 51.70 11.38
CA PRO A 772 20.05 51.54 12.53
C PRO A 772 21.45 51.09 12.06
N ASP A 773 22.49 51.51 12.79
CA ASP A 773 23.81 50.89 12.74
C ASP A 773 24.00 49.92 13.91
N ASP A 774 25.12 49.19 13.93
CA ASP A 774 25.42 48.19 14.98
C ASP A 774 25.37 48.79 16.41
N LEU A 775 25.71 50.08 16.56
CA LEU A 775 25.69 50.74 17.86
C LEU A 775 24.25 51.00 18.29
N ILE A 776 23.44 51.62 17.43
CA ILE A 776 22.04 51.94 17.72
C ILE A 776 21.23 50.65 17.94
N ASP A 777 21.40 49.63 17.11
CA ASP A 777 20.72 48.34 17.27
C ASP A 777 21.05 47.68 18.60
N SER A 778 22.33 47.67 19.01
CA SER A 778 22.73 47.15 20.32
C SER A 778 22.16 47.92 21.51
N MET A 779 21.78 49.19 21.31
CA MET A 779 21.24 50.07 22.35
C MET A 779 19.73 49.96 22.50
N ILE A 780 18.98 49.79 21.40
CA ILE A 780 17.51 49.71 21.43
C ILE A 780 16.99 48.27 21.36
N GLY A 781 17.80 47.31 20.91
CA GLY A 781 17.47 45.89 20.84
C GLY A 781 16.14 45.63 20.14
N THR A 782 15.28 44.82 20.74
CA THR A 782 13.89 44.62 20.28
C THR A 782 12.89 45.54 20.97
N GLU A 783 13.32 46.45 21.85
CA GLU A 783 12.40 47.32 22.59
C GLU A 783 11.62 48.25 21.65
N TRP A 784 12.19 48.61 20.49
CA TRP A 784 11.53 49.44 19.47
C TRP A 784 10.30 48.79 18.82
N THR A 785 9.95 47.55 19.13
CA THR A 785 8.67 46.96 18.68
C THR A 785 7.56 47.18 19.70
N SER A 786 7.90 47.56 20.94
CA SER A 786 6.99 47.77 22.07
C SER A 786 6.27 49.12 22.01
N PRO A 787 5.02 49.21 22.52
CA PRO A 787 4.30 50.47 22.65
C PRO A 787 4.92 51.41 23.71
N ASP A 788 5.66 50.87 24.68
CA ASP A 788 6.30 51.64 25.75
C ASP A 788 7.63 52.31 25.33
N PHE A 789 8.14 51.99 24.13
CA PHE A 789 9.39 52.55 23.64
C PHE A 789 9.26 54.04 23.32
N VAL A 790 10.21 54.81 23.85
CA VAL A 790 10.28 56.26 23.67
C VAL A 790 11.36 56.58 22.64
N GLU A 791 10.95 56.96 21.43
CA GLU A 791 11.84 57.34 20.34
C GLU A 791 12.80 58.48 20.77
N GLY A 792 14.10 58.24 20.60
CA GLY A 792 15.20 59.15 20.93
C GLY A 792 15.74 59.02 22.36
N ALA A 793 15.19 58.13 23.19
CA ALA A 793 15.64 57.97 24.57
C ALA A 793 17.08 57.41 24.68
N ALA A 794 17.52 56.63 23.69
CA ALA A 794 18.89 56.11 23.61
C ALA A 794 19.83 57.04 22.84
N GLY A 795 19.34 58.20 22.35
CA GLY A 795 20.11 59.16 21.56
C GLY A 795 20.11 58.88 20.05
N GLU A 796 19.32 57.91 19.61
CA GLU A 796 19.01 57.64 18.21
C GLU A 796 18.09 58.73 17.61
N THR A 797 18.10 58.88 16.27
CA THR A 797 17.26 59.86 15.58
C THR A 797 16.32 59.16 14.61
N TRP A 798 15.02 59.26 14.88
CA TRP A 798 13.96 58.77 14.02
C TRP A 798 13.53 59.85 13.01
N ILE A 799 13.25 59.41 11.78
CA ILE A 799 12.75 60.27 10.70
C ILE A 799 11.23 60.16 10.68
N ASN A 800 10.56 61.26 11.02
CA ASN A 800 9.10 61.35 10.91
C ASN A 800 8.68 61.48 9.45
N THR A 801 7.83 60.57 9.00
CA THR A 801 7.40 60.42 7.61
C THR A 801 5.99 59.80 7.54
N GLN A 802 5.62 59.26 6.38
CA GLN A 802 4.42 58.46 6.14
C GLN A 802 4.80 57.06 5.63
N THR A 803 3.89 56.08 5.74
CA THR A 803 4.10 54.72 5.22
C THR A 803 4.33 54.70 3.70
N GLY A 804 5.14 53.76 3.21
CA GLY A 804 5.68 53.79 1.84
C GLY A 804 7.10 54.35 1.85
N VAL A 805 8.01 53.64 2.52
CA VAL A 805 9.38 54.09 2.76
C VAL A 805 10.37 53.09 2.20
N GLY A 806 11.48 53.61 1.69
CA GLY A 806 12.56 52.83 1.12
C GLY A 806 13.40 53.68 0.19
N TYR A 807 14.14 53.06 -0.72
CA TYR A 807 14.97 53.76 -1.70
C TYR A 807 14.95 52.99 -3.02
N ASP A 808 15.20 53.66 -4.14
CA ASP A 808 15.23 53.04 -5.46
C ASP A 808 16.11 53.82 -6.45
N ASP A 809 17.29 53.29 -6.75
CA ASP A 809 18.26 53.90 -7.67
C ASP A 809 17.85 53.85 -9.15
N ARG A 810 16.76 53.15 -9.47
CA ARG A 810 16.26 52.88 -10.83
C ARG A 810 14.85 53.40 -11.08
N ASN A 811 14.23 54.06 -10.10
CA ASN A 811 12.87 54.59 -10.19
C ASN A 811 11.81 53.52 -10.52
N THR A 812 12.03 52.28 -10.08
CA THR A 812 11.14 51.13 -10.22
C THR A 812 9.85 51.29 -9.39
N TYR A 813 9.92 51.96 -8.23
CA TYR A 813 8.86 52.11 -7.22
C TYR A 813 8.38 53.55 -7.06
N ASP A 814 8.73 54.45 -7.99
CA ASP A 814 8.47 55.91 -7.94
C ASP A 814 7.04 56.35 -7.53
N PRO A 815 5.93 55.65 -7.88
CA PRO A 815 4.61 56.07 -7.40
C PRO A 815 4.27 55.58 -5.98
N LEU A 816 5.11 54.74 -5.37
CA LEU A 816 4.82 54.03 -4.11
C LEU A 816 5.49 54.66 -2.88
N PHE A 817 6.51 55.51 -3.08
CA PHE A 817 7.19 56.19 -1.97
C PHE A 817 6.45 57.43 -1.49
N ALA A 818 6.20 57.48 -0.19
CA ALA A 818 5.91 58.72 0.53
C ALA A 818 7.21 59.46 0.89
N MET A 819 8.27 58.70 1.19
CA MET A 819 9.62 59.22 1.42
C MET A 819 10.66 58.27 0.87
N GLU A 820 11.49 58.79 -0.03
CA GLU A 820 12.68 58.14 -0.52
C GLU A 820 13.84 58.43 0.44
N LEU A 821 14.40 57.37 1.01
CA LEU A 821 15.59 57.42 1.86
C LEU A 821 16.84 57.55 0.98
N ALA A 822 17.90 58.15 1.52
CA ALA A 822 19.21 58.05 0.89
C ALA A 822 19.67 56.59 0.93
N GLU A 823 20.25 56.08 -0.16
CA GLU A 823 20.81 54.73 -0.23
C GLU A 823 21.72 54.44 0.97
N PHE A 824 21.53 53.29 1.59
CA PHE A 824 22.29 52.87 2.77
C PHE A 824 22.82 51.45 2.60
N THR A 825 23.97 51.17 3.20
CA THR A 825 24.66 49.88 3.08
C THR A 825 24.15 48.80 4.04
N ASN A 826 23.26 49.18 4.97
CA ASN A 826 22.68 48.28 5.95
C ASN A 826 21.53 47.48 5.32
N LEU A 827 21.35 46.23 5.75
CA LEU A 827 20.37 45.33 5.15
C LEU A 827 18.99 45.42 5.82
N SER A 828 18.82 46.34 6.78
CA SER A 828 17.60 46.51 7.54
C SER A 828 17.21 47.97 7.70
N MET A 829 15.91 48.23 7.70
CA MET A 829 15.31 49.47 8.23
C MET A 829 14.23 49.13 9.26
N TYR A 830 14.01 50.02 10.23
CA TYR A 830 12.91 49.91 11.19
C TYR A 830 11.87 50.99 10.95
N VAL A 831 10.62 50.58 10.88
CA VAL A 831 9.45 51.44 10.67
C VAL A 831 8.52 51.26 11.86
N ARG A 832 8.09 52.36 12.51
CA ARG A 832 7.10 52.36 13.60
C ARG A 832 5.89 53.18 13.18
N ILE A 833 4.70 52.61 13.30
CA ILE A 833 3.45 53.21 12.84
C ILE A 833 2.45 53.20 14.01
N PRO A 834 2.17 54.35 14.64
CA PRO A 834 1.14 54.43 15.67
C PRO A 834 -0.26 54.38 15.05
N PHE A 835 -1.18 53.69 15.71
CA PHE A 835 -2.60 53.70 15.37
C PHE A 835 -3.47 53.67 16.63
N GLU A 836 -4.70 54.19 16.53
CA GLU A 836 -5.61 54.32 17.67
C GLU A 836 -6.76 53.31 17.56
N ILE A 837 -7.06 52.62 18.67
CA ILE A 837 -8.24 51.76 18.79
C ILE A 837 -9.18 52.35 19.84
N THR A 838 -10.42 52.63 19.45
CA THR A 838 -11.44 53.13 20.39
C THR A 838 -12.07 52.00 21.21
N GLN A 839 -12.69 52.38 22.34
CA GLN A 839 -13.45 51.45 23.21
C GLN A 839 -14.58 50.72 22.44
N GLU A 840 -15.15 51.36 21.43
CA GLU A 840 -16.22 50.80 20.58
C GLU A 840 -15.68 49.89 19.48
N GLN A 841 -14.51 50.20 18.92
CA GLN A 841 -13.87 49.40 17.87
C GLN A 841 -13.28 48.09 18.40
N LEU A 842 -12.64 48.12 19.57
CA LEU A 842 -11.93 46.95 20.10
C LEU A 842 -12.77 45.65 20.11
N PRO A 843 -14.02 45.62 20.61
CA PRO A 843 -14.84 44.39 20.58
C PRO A 843 -15.41 44.04 19.20
N ALA A 844 -15.48 44.99 18.26
CA ALA A 844 -15.97 44.77 16.91
C ALA A 844 -14.92 44.19 15.97
N LEU A 845 -13.63 44.38 16.28
CA LEU A 845 -12.50 43.84 15.53
C LEU A 845 -12.31 42.36 15.84
N LYS A 846 -12.74 41.49 14.91
CA LYS A 846 -12.64 40.03 15.06
C LYS A 846 -11.38 39.44 14.42
N GLN A 847 -10.81 40.13 13.43
CA GLN A 847 -9.57 39.74 12.76
C GLN A 847 -8.79 40.99 12.34
N LEU A 848 -7.46 40.88 12.21
CA LEU A 848 -6.62 41.88 11.59
C LEU A 848 -5.93 41.31 10.35
N VAL A 849 -5.82 42.14 9.31
CA VAL A 849 -5.15 41.81 8.06
C VAL A 849 -4.13 42.90 7.76
N LEU A 850 -2.85 42.52 7.73
CA LEU A 850 -1.76 43.36 7.24
C LEU A 850 -1.62 43.11 5.74
N ASN A 851 -2.03 44.05 4.90
CA ASN A 851 -1.59 44.02 3.51
C ASN A 851 -0.30 44.81 3.39
N ILE A 852 0.69 44.27 2.70
CA ILE A 852 1.98 44.94 2.58
C ILE A 852 2.57 44.79 1.18
N GLN A 853 3.11 45.88 0.68
CA GLN A 853 4.00 45.92 -0.47
C GLN A 853 5.44 46.00 0.02
N TYR A 854 6.25 45.02 -0.34
CA TYR A 854 7.64 44.92 0.10
C TYR A 854 8.55 44.35 -0.99
N ASP A 855 9.82 44.77 -0.96
CA ASP A 855 10.79 44.43 -2.01
C ASP A 855 11.48 43.08 -1.81
N ASP A 856 12.11 42.84 -0.66
CA ASP A 856 12.88 41.61 -0.46
C ASP A 856 12.30 40.78 0.70
N GLY A 857 12.29 41.29 1.93
CA GLY A 857 11.64 40.63 3.06
C GLY A 857 11.22 41.59 4.16
N PHE A 858 10.46 41.10 5.14
CA PHE A 858 10.08 41.87 6.32
C PHE A 858 9.74 40.99 7.53
N ILE A 859 9.72 41.63 8.70
CA ILE A 859 9.12 41.11 9.94
C ILE A 859 8.24 42.20 10.52
N ALA A 860 6.99 41.89 10.86
CA ALA A 860 6.03 42.82 11.42
C ALA A 860 5.64 42.41 12.84
N TYR A 861 5.46 43.42 13.70
CA TYR A 861 5.12 43.29 15.09
C TYR A 861 3.93 44.19 15.43
N ILE A 862 3.02 43.71 16.27
CA ILE A 862 2.01 44.56 16.92
C ILE A 862 2.29 44.55 18.42
N ASN A 863 2.49 45.75 18.98
CA ASN A 863 2.74 45.95 20.40
C ASN A 863 3.83 45.02 21.00
N GLY A 864 4.91 44.79 20.25
CA GLY A 864 6.04 43.96 20.67
C GLY A 864 5.93 42.47 20.33
N THR A 865 4.77 42.00 19.87
CA THR A 865 4.57 40.60 19.47
C THR A 865 4.76 40.47 17.97
N GLU A 866 5.56 39.51 17.50
CA GLU A 866 5.71 39.22 16.08
C GLU A 866 4.39 38.64 15.52
N VAL A 867 3.87 39.23 14.45
CA VAL A 867 2.54 38.89 13.90
C VAL A 867 2.59 38.45 12.43
N ALA A 868 3.64 38.80 11.68
CA ALA A 868 3.83 38.36 10.31
C ALA A 868 5.31 38.45 9.90
N ARG A 869 5.75 37.56 9.01
CA ARG A 869 7.05 37.66 8.35
C ARG A 869 6.97 37.12 6.93
N SER A 870 7.82 37.63 6.04
CA SER A 870 8.06 37.04 4.72
C SER A 870 9.52 37.23 4.33
N ASN A 871 10.11 36.19 3.75
CA ASN A 871 11.53 36.14 3.35
C ASN A 871 12.52 36.55 4.46
N ALA A 872 12.13 36.44 5.73
CA ALA A 872 13.00 36.70 6.88
C ALA A 872 13.82 35.46 7.24
N PRO A 873 15.12 35.59 7.54
CA PRO A 873 15.94 34.48 8.02
C PRO A 873 15.63 34.15 9.49
N GLY A 874 15.95 32.92 9.92
CA GLY A 874 15.73 32.46 11.29
C GLY A 874 14.29 32.02 11.58
N ASN A 875 14.01 31.59 12.82
CA ASN A 875 12.69 31.10 13.23
C ASN A 875 11.80 32.25 13.74
N VAL A 876 10.49 32.01 13.82
CA VAL A 876 9.51 32.94 14.39
C VAL A 876 9.87 33.24 15.85
N GLY A 877 9.88 34.53 16.23
CA GLY A 877 10.23 34.99 17.58
C GLY A 877 11.73 35.17 17.83
N ASP A 878 12.61 34.62 16.97
CA ASP A 878 14.04 34.92 17.02
C ASP A 878 14.30 36.32 16.43
N PRO A 879 14.96 37.24 17.17
CA PRO A 879 15.34 38.55 16.63
C PRO A 879 16.28 38.39 15.44
N VAL A 880 15.99 39.09 14.34
CA VAL A 880 16.84 39.08 13.13
C VAL A 880 17.85 40.23 13.18
N PRO A 881 19.16 39.94 13.24
CA PRO A 881 20.19 40.97 13.26
C PRO A 881 20.14 41.88 12.02
N LEU A 882 20.46 43.16 12.17
CA LEU A 882 20.45 44.14 11.06
C LEU A 882 21.36 43.79 9.87
N THR A 883 22.33 42.90 10.08
CA THR A 883 23.31 42.47 9.08
C THR A 883 22.90 41.22 8.30
N GLU A 884 21.82 40.56 8.71
CA GLU A 884 21.26 39.42 8.00
C GLU A 884 20.48 39.86 6.76
N ARG A 885 20.38 38.94 5.80
CA ARG A 885 19.77 39.21 4.49
C ARG A 885 18.39 38.56 4.41
N ALA A 886 17.49 39.16 3.64
CA ALA A 886 16.31 38.45 3.19
C ALA A 886 16.69 37.15 2.45
N THR A 887 15.92 36.08 2.67
CA THR A 887 16.22 34.74 2.13
C THR A 887 15.95 34.64 0.63
N GLN A 888 15.00 35.43 0.13
CA GLN A 888 14.61 35.52 -1.28
C GLN A 888 14.40 37.00 -1.68
N SER A 889 14.16 37.23 -2.98
CA SER A 889 13.79 38.55 -3.48
C SER A 889 12.32 38.54 -3.90
N ASN A 890 11.58 39.59 -3.56
CA ASN A 890 10.16 39.79 -3.92
C ASN A 890 9.97 40.93 -4.93
N ARG A 891 11.06 41.45 -5.51
CA ARG A 891 11.10 42.57 -6.46
C ARG A 891 10.03 42.54 -7.55
N ALA A 892 9.76 41.36 -8.12
CA ALA A 892 8.80 41.21 -9.22
C ALA A 892 7.35 41.52 -8.81
N ARG A 893 7.03 41.37 -7.52
CA ARG A 893 5.69 41.56 -6.94
C ARG A 893 5.63 42.71 -5.95
N ALA A 894 6.72 43.44 -5.72
CA ALA A 894 6.81 44.53 -4.75
C ALA A 894 5.76 45.65 -4.96
N GLY A 895 5.20 45.78 -6.17
CA GLY A 895 4.13 46.70 -6.51
C GLY A 895 2.70 46.19 -6.23
N GLU A 896 2.54 44.97 -5.74
CA GLU A 896 1.25 44.33 -5.43
C GLU A 896 1.11 44.17 -3.91
N PHE A 897 -0.08 44.48 -3.36
CA PHE A 897 -0.34 44.24 -1.95
C PHE A 897 -0.51 42.75 -1.68
N GLU A 898 0.23 42.25 -0.69
CA GLU A 898 0.13 40.86 -0.22
C GLU A 898 -0.54 40.83 1.16
N PRO A 899 -1.64 40.08 1.35
CA PRO A 899 -2.37 40.01 2.62
C PRO A 899 -1.75 39.00 3.61
N PHE A 900 -1.56 39.43 4.86
CA PHE A 900 -1.16 38.62 6.00
C PHE A 900 -2.22 38.68 7.09
N TYR A 901 -2.86 37.55 7.37
CA TYR A 901 -3.91 37.42 8.38
C TYR A 901 -3.29 37.17 9.75
N LEU A 902 -3.42 38.14 10.64
CA LEU A 902 -2.71 38.14 11.91
C LEU A 902 -3.46 37.31 12.94
N GLN A 903 -2.74 36.47 13.68
CA GLN A 903 -3.28 35.66 14.79
C GLN A 903 -2.75 36.17 16.13
N ASP A 904 -3.48 35.89 17.21
CA ASP A 904 -3.11 36.19 18.61
C ASP A 904 -2.68 37.64 18.88
N VAL A 905 -3.27 38.60 18.15
CA VAL A 905 -2.91 40.02 18.29
C VAL A 905 -3.54 40.61 19.55
N SER A 906 -2.69 41.10 20.45
CA SER A 906 -3.12 41.86 21.63
C SER A 906 -3.23 43.35 21.31
N LEU A 907 -4.47 43.82 21.13
CA LEU A 907 -4.81 45.24 21.02
C LEU A 907 -5.32 45.79 22.37
N HIS A 908 -5.10 47.07 22.60
CA HIS A 908 -5.72 47.79 23.71
C HIS A 908 -6.35 49.10 23.27
N VAL A 909 -7.27 49.62 24.08
CA VAL A 909 -7.86 50.94 23.81
C VAL A 909 -6.77 52.01 23.91
N GLY A 910 -6.77 52.95 22.96
CA GLY A 910 -5.76 53.99 22.80
C GLY A 910 -4.69 53.64 21.76
N THR A 911 -3.48 54.16 21.96
CA THR A 911 -2.37 54.06 21.01
C THR A 911 -1.75 52.66 20.99
N ASN A 912 -1.75 52.02 19.82
CA ASN A 912 -1.05 50.78 19.52
C ASN A 912 0.02 51.05 18.47
N TYR A 913 0.95 50.12 18.27
CA TYR A 913 2.03 50.25 17.28
C TYR A 913 2.12 49.04 16.36
N LEU A 914 2.16 49.32 15.06
CA LEU A 914 2.65 48.39 14.03
C LEU A 914 4.13 48.74 13.78
N ALA A 915 5.02 47.81 14.13
CA ALA A 915 6.46 47.95 13.94
C ALA A 915 6.93 46.97 12.87
N ILE A 916 7.77 47.40 11.92
CA ILE A 916 8.22 46.56 10.79
C ILE A 916 9.73 46.70 10.62
N GLN A 917 10.42 45.56 10.60
CA GLN A 917 11.79 45.45 10.12
C GLN A 917 11.73 45.09 8.64
N GLY A 918 12.07 46.04 7.77
CA GLY A 918 12.25 45.77 6.34
C GLY A 918 13.64 45.21 6.09
N LEU A 919 13.74 44.11 5.33
CA LEU A 919 14.97 43.39 5.04
C LEU A 919 15.33 43.52 3.56
N ASN A 920 16.60 43.80 3.28
CA ASN A 920 17.19 43.76 1.95
C ASN A 920 18.03 42.48 1.79
N ARG A 921 18.12 41.94 0.57
CA ARG A 921 18.95 40.79 0.23
C ARG A 921 20.39 41.18 -0.12
N SER A 922 20.60 42.41 -0.58
CA SER A 922 21.90 42.85 -1.12
C SER A 922 22.39 44.16 -0.51
N ARG A 923 23.66 44.18 -0.08
CA ARG A 923 24.34 45.40 0.42
C ARG A 923 24.66 46.42 -0.68
N THR A 924 24.47 46.02 -1.93
CA THR A 924 24.63 46.84 -3.13
C THR A 924 23.37 46.79 -3.99
N GLY A 925 22.25 46.33 -3.40
CA GLY A 925 20.94 46.36 -4.03
C GLY A 925 20.46 47.79 -4.06
N GLY A 926 19.96 48.22 -5.22
CA GLY A 926 19.58 49.60 -5.46
C GLY A 926 18.17 49.94 -4.99
N ASP A 927 17.44 48.96 -4.48
CA ASP A 927 16.03 49.06 -4.13
C ASP A 927 15.70 48.45 -2.75
N LEU A 928 14.71 49.05 -2.09
CA LEU A 928 14.02 48.54 -0.90
C LEU A 928 12.67 49.25 -0.79
N LEU A 929 11.60 48.54 -0.42
CA LEU A 929 10.26 49.10 -0.21
C LEU A 929 9.61 48.44 1.00
N ILE A 930 8.97 49.25 1.85
CA ILE A 930 8.04 48.83 2.90
C ILE A 930 6.83 49.77 2.88
N ARG A 931 5.68 49.26 2.45
CA ARG A 931 4.42 49.99 2.36
C ARG A 931 3.27 49.14 2.90
N PRO A 932 3.00 49.19 4.22
CA PRO A 932 1.91 48.47 4.85
C PRO A 932 0.59 49.25 4.83
N GLU A 933 -0.50 48.51 4.92
CA GLU A 933 -1.82 48.92 5.35
C GLU A 933 -2.38 47.83 6.29
N LEU A 934 -3.08 48.23 7.35
CA LEU A 934 -3.66 47.32 8.34
C LEU A 934 -5.16 47.57 8.40
N PHE A 935 -5.95 46.52 8.27
CA PHE A 935 -7.39 46.59 8.44
C PHE A 935 -7.85 45.60 9.48
N GLY A 936 -8.91 45.98 10.18
CA GLY A 936 -9.73 45.10 10.96
C GLY A 936 -10.87 44.52 10.15
N VAL A 937 -11.30 43.31 10.49
CA VAL A 937 -12.54 42.73 9.99
C VAL A 937 -13.57 42.78 11.11
N ALA A 938 -14.67 43.48 10.87
CA ALA A 938 -15.82 43.47 11.77
C ALA A 938 -16.99 42.70 11.16
N VAL A 939 -17.62 41.85 11.97
CA VAL A 939 -18.87 41.18 11.59
C VAL A 939 -20.01 42.18 11.70
N VAL A 940 -20.70 42.44 10.60
CA VAL A 940 -21.84 43.38 10.50
C VAL A 940 -23.19 42.68 10.31
N SER A 941 -23.19 41.37 10.03
CA SER A 941 -24.38 40.53 10.14
C SER A 941 -24.83 40.39 11.60
N PRO A 942 -26.10 40.01 11.87
CA PRO A 942 -26.54 39.68 13.22
C PRO A 942 -25.65 38.61 13.87
N PRO A 943 -25.40 38.69 15.19
CA PRO A 943 -24.60 37.70 15.91
C PRO A 943 -25.25 36.32 15.83
N ILE A 944 -24.43 35.27 15.69
CA ILE A 944 -24.88 33.89 15.70
C ILE A 944 -25.04 33.47 17.16
N ILE A 945 -26.26 33.47 17.66
CA ILE A 945 -26.55 33.20 19.08
C ILE A 945 -27.06 31.76 19.23
N LEU A 946 -26.29 30.93 19.93
CA LEU A 946 -26.65 29.54 20.24
C LEU A 946 -27.47 29.47 21.52
N ARG A 947 -28.70 28.96 21.42
CA ARG A 947 -29.64 28.80 22.55
C ARG A 947 -30.12 27.37 22.77
N GLU A 948 -29.83 26.51 21.81
CA GLU A 948 -30.18 25.09 21.82
C GLU A 948 -29.01 24.28 21.22
N PRO A 949 -28.97 22.95 21.43
CA PRO A 949 -27.97 22.12 20.79
C PRO A 949 -27.98 22.33 19.28
N THR A 950 -26.82 22.65 18.71
CA THR A 950 -26.68 23.14 17.35
C THR A 950 -25.49 22.46 16.69
N ILE A 951 -25.65 22.00 15.45
CA ILE A 951 -24.53 21.55 14.62
C ILE A 951 -24.26 22.66 13.60
N VAL A 952 -23.10 23.28 13.70
CA VAL A 952 -22.71 24.35 12.79
C VAL A 952 -21.84 23.74 11.70
N THR A 953 -22.22 23.96 10.44
CA THR A 953 -21.39 23.63 9.27
C THR A 953 -21.14 24.91 8.48
N ALA A 954 -19.88 25.28 8.28
CA ALA A 954 -19.49 26.51 7.60
C ALA A 954 -18.46 26.27 6.49
N ARG A 955 -18.57 27.02 5.39
CA ARG A 955 -17.61 27.03 4.28
C ARG A 955 -17.33 28.46 3.84
N VAL A 956 -16.21 28.63 3.15
CA VAL A 956 -15.83 29.85 2.42
C VAL A 956 -16.05 29.61 0.94
N LEU A 957 -16.62 30.60 0.25
CA LEU A 957 -16.66 30.69 -1.21
C LEU A 957 -15.75 31.83 -1.66
N ASP A 958 -14.66 31.51 -2.37
CA ASP A 958 -13.67 32.47 -2.85
C ASP A 958 -13.33 32.17 -4.32
N ASP A 959 -13.48 33.15 -5.20
CA ASP A 959 -13.29 32.99 -6.66
C ASP A 959 -13.93 31.71 -7.26
N ASP A 960 -15.22 31.50 -6.97
CA ASP A 960 -16.02 30.32 -7.38
C ASP A 960 -15.53 28.96 -6.83
N LYS A 961 -14.58 28.96 -5.88
CA LYS A 961 -14.10 27.76 -5.20
C LYS A 961 -14.58 27.72 -3.76
N TRP A 962 -15.00 26.52 -3.34
CA TRP A 962 -15.41 26.28 -1.97
C TRP A 962 -14.24 25.76 -1.14
N SER A 963 -14.12 26.23 0.09
CA SER A 963 -13.26 25.61 1.09
C SER A 963 -13.83 24.27 1.53
N PRO A 964 -13.01 23.39 2.12
CA PRO A 964 -13.49 22.37 3.04
C PRO A 964 -14.41 22.93 4.13
N ALA A 965 -15.30 22.09 4.66
CA ALA A 965 -16.23 22.50 5.71
C ALA A 965 -15.56 22.52 7.09
N ALA A 966 -15.83 23.58 7.85
CA ALA A 966 -15.68 23.56 9.30
C ALA A 966 -17.00 23.05 9.90
N MET A 967 -16.94 21.95 10.65
CA MET A 967 -18.12 21.40 11.32
C MET A 967 -17.87 21.27 12.82
N ALA A 968 -18.82 21.74 13.63
CA ALA A 968 -18.75 21.65 15.08
C ALA A 968 -20.13 21.44 15.70
N GLU A 969 -20.19 20.55 16.70
CA GLU A 969 -21.39 20.31 17.51
C GLU A 969 -21.29 21.08 18.83
N PHE A 970 -22.35 21.82 19.17
CA PHE A 970 -22.47 22.57 20.41
C PHE A 970 -23.62 22.04 21.25
N THR A 971 -23.37 21.88 22.55
CA THR A 971 -24.40 21.59 23.55
C THR A 971 -24.57 22.79 24.48
N ILE A 972 -25.76 22.94 25.10
CA ILE A 972 -26.04 24.08 25.97
C ILE A 972 -25.90 23.70 27.44
N ALA A 973 -24.93 24.30 28.11
CA ALA A 973 -24.70 24.18 29.55
C ALA A 973 -25.97 24.54 30.34
N GLY A 974 -26.35 23.67 31.27
CA GLY A 974 -27.50 23.90 32.15
C GLY A 974 -28.87 23.52 31.57
N ARG A 975 -28.96 23.02 30.32
CA ARG A 975 -30.20 22.43 29.82
C ARG A 975 -30.41 21.06 30.46
N HIS A 976 -31.00 21.05 31.65
CA HIS A 976 -31.57 19.84 32.22
C HIS A 976 -32.81 19.47 31.39
N GLU A 977 -33.07 18.18 31.12
CA GLU A 977 -34.33 17.71 30.49
C GLU A 977 -35.61 18.26 31.17
N ASN A 978 -35.46 18.81 32.37
CA ASN A 978 -36.50 19.33 33.25
C ASN A 978 -36.34 20.85 33.50
N ASP A 979 -35.66 21.58 32.63
CA ASP A 979 -35.75 23.04 32.60
C ASP A 979 -36.66 23.42 31.42
N LEU A 980 -37.95 23.62 31.72
CA LEU A 980 -39.02 23.79 30.72
C LEU A 980 -39.08 25.20 30.15
N ASN A 981 -38.33 26.12 30.76
CA ASN A 981 -38.23 27.50 30.32
C ASN A 981 -36.87 27.85 29.68
N ALA A 982 -35.88 26.96 29.82
CA ALA A 982 -34.52 27.08 29.29
C ALA A 982 -33.72 28.27 29.85
N ASP A 983 -34.00 28.68 31.10
CA ASP A 983 -33.28 29.73 31.82
C ASP A 983 -32.05 29.23 32.59
N GLY A 984 -31.83 27.91 32.61
CA GLY A 984 -30.73 27.24 33.30
C GLY A 984 -31.00 26.92 34.77
N GLU A 985 -32.21 27.20 35.29
CA GLU A 985 -32.61 26.94 36.67
C GLU A 985 -33.92 26.14 36.73
N ILE A 986 -33.90 24.94 37.32
CA ILE A 986 -35.15 24.21 37.62
C ILE A 986 -35.84 24.91 38.81
N ASN A 987 -36.94 25.61 38.56
CA ASN A 987 -37.62 26.42 39.57
C ASN A 987 -39.17 26.38 39.44
N SER A 988 -39.87 27.26 40.18
CA SER A 988 -41.32 27.30 40.20
C SER A 988 -41.97 27.81 38.90
N LEU A 989 -41.24 28.53 38.06
CA LEU A 989 -41.76 28.94 36.74
C LEU A 989 -41.87 27.74 35.78
N ASP A 990 -41.02 26.73 35.93
CA ASP A 990 -41.13 25.50 35.17
C ASP A 990 -42.33 24.68 35.58
N ILE A 991 -42.66 24.66 36.88
CA ILE A 991 -43.94 24.11 37.37
C ILE A 991 -45.12 24.80 36.67
N ASP A 992 -45.09 26.13 36.57
CA ASP A 992 -46.18 26.89 35.96
C ASP A 992 -46.31 26.57 34.46
N ARG A 993 -45.19 26.39 33.75
CA ARG A 993 -45.17 25.94 32.35
C ARG A 993 -45.70 24.53 32.20
N LEU A 994 -45.25 23.58 33.03
CA LEU A 994 -45.76 22.21 33.01
C LEU A 994 -47.26 22.17 33.30
N CYS A 995 -47.74 22.95 34.26
CA CYS A 995 -49.17 23.09 34.54
C CYS A 995 -49.95 23.69 33.36
N ALA A 996 -49.35 24.62 32.62
CA ALA A 996 -49.95 25.15 31.40
C ALA A 996 -50.03 24.07 30.30
N ALA A 997 -48.93 23.33 30.08
CA ALA A 997 -48.86 22.24 29.11
C ALA A 997 -49.84 21.09 29.42
N ILE A 998 -49.98 20.69 30.70
CA ILE A 998 -50.98 19.70 31.13
C ILE A 998 -52.40 20.18 30.83
N ARG A 999 -52.70 21.47 31.01
CA ARG A 999 -54.01 22.04 30.68
C ARG A 999 -54.25 22.11 29.18
N ALA A 1000 -53.20 22.27 28.39
CA ALA A 1000 -53.23 22.30 26.93
C ALA A 1000 -53.08 20.91 26.28
N ASN A 1001 -52.78 19.87 27.07
CA ASN A 1001 -52.56 18.49 26.65
C ASN A 1001 -51.43 18.34 25.60
N GLU A 1002 -50.32 19.05 25.83
CA GLU A 1002 -49.15 19.14 24.95
C GLU A 1002 -48.13 18.03 25.23
N THR A 1003 -48.10 16.99 24.39
CA THR A 1003 -47.27 15.78 24.58
C THR A 1003 -45.75 16.01 24.52
N ALA A 1004 -45.30 17.21 24.12
CA ALA A 1004 -43.88 17.58 24.11
C ALA A 1004 -43.31 17.84 25.51
N PHE A 1005 -44.17 17.86 26.54
CA PHE A 1005 -43.82 18.09 27.95
C PHE A 1005 -44.09 16.85 28.83
N ASP A 1006 -44.12 15.65 28.23
CA ASP A 1006 -44.08 14.39 28.97
C ASP A 1006 -42.65 14.17 29.49
N LEU A 1007 -42.51 14.14 30.81
CA LEU A 1007 -41.23 14.10 31.51
C LEU A 1007 -40.93 12.73 32.08
N ASN A 1008 -41.89 11.81 32.02
CA ASN A 1008 -41.75 10.44 32.50
C ASN A 1008 -41.86 9.40 31.37
N ASP A 1009 -41.97 9.87 30.13
CA ASP A 1009 -42.03 9.09 28.88
C ASP A 1009 -43.15 8.04 28.86
N ASP A 1010 -44.31 8.34 29.46
CA ASP A 1010 -45.49 7.45 29.42
C ASP A 1010 -46.47 7.72 28.27
N ALA A 1011 -46.03 8.56 27.33
CA ALA A 1011 -46.75 9.10 26.19
C ALA A 1011 -47.93 10.03 26.55
N THR A 1012 -48.01 10.51 27.79
CA THR A 1012 -49.07 11.42 28.24
C THR A 1012 -48.55 12.53 29.13
N THR A 1013 -48.84 13.79 28.78
CA THR A 1013 -48.56 14.93 29.68
C THR A 1013 -49.70 15.10 30.68
N ASP A 1014 -49.53 14.53 31.87
CA ASP A 1014 -50.53 14.50 32.92
C ASP A 1014 -49.97 14.93 34.30
N ARG A 1015 -50.75 14.68 35.35
CA ARG A 1015 -50.37 15.07 36.71
C ARG A 1015 -49.10 14.35 37.21
N ARG A 1016 -48.76 13.19 36.67
CA ARG A 1016 -47.60 12.40 37.05
C ARG A 1016 -46.30 13.05 36.58
N ASP A 1017 -46.31 13.76 35.47
CA ASP A 1017 -45.18 14.61 35.05
C ASP A 1017 -44.93 15.71 36.06
N LEU A 1018 -46.01 16.36 36.51
CA LEU A 1018 -45.91 17.41 37.53
C LEU A 1018 -45.39 16.85 38.86
N GLU A 1019 -45.86 15.67 39.26
CA GLU A 1019 -45.39 15.01 40.47
C GLU A 1019 -43.93 14.57 40.37
N TYR A 1020 -43.52 14.03 39.21
CA TYR A 1020 -42.13 13.69 38.91
C TYR A 1020 -41.22 14.93 38.98
N PHE A 1021 -41.64 16.01 38.32
CA PHE A 1021 -40.90 17.27 38.31
C PHE A 1021 -40.69 17.85 39.71
N ILE A 1022 -41.76 17.92 40.52
CA ILE A 1022 -41.70 18.48 41.87
C ILE A 1022 -40.87 17.60 42.82
N ARG A 1023 -41.02 16.27 42.74
CA ARG A 1023 -40.41 15.34 43.70
C ARG A 1023 -39.01 14.95 43.34
N GLU A 1024 -38.79 14.55 42.09
CA GLU A 1024 -37.53 13.96 41.66
C GLU A 1024 -36.55 15.02 41.15
N ARG A 1025 -37.05 16.16 40.65
CA ARG A 1025 -36.20 17.22 40.07
C ARG A 1025 -36.02 18.43 41.00
N LEU A 1026 -37.10 18.95 41.59
CA LEU A 1026 -37.01 20.04 42.58
C LEU A 1026 -36.71 19.58 44.00
N ASN A 1027 -36.79 18.27 44.27
CA ASN A 1027 -36.58 17.67 45.59
C ASN A 1027 -37.44 18.33 46.69
N THR A 1028 -38.68 18.67 46.34
CA THR A 1028 -39.67 19.28 47.24
C THR A 1028 -40.79 18.28 47.53
N VAL A 1029 -41.18 18.17 48.81
CA VAL A 1029 -42.11 17.15 49.32
C VAL A 1029 -43.55 17.63 49.36
#